data_AF-X5WZJ3-F1
#
_entry.id   AF-X5WZJ3-F1
#
_cell.length_a   1.000
_cell.length_b   1.000
_cell.length_c   1.000
_cell.angle_alpha   90.00
_cell.angle_beta   90.00
_cell.angle_gamma   90.00
#
_symmetry.space_group_name_H-M   'P 1'
#
loop_
_entity.id
_entity.type
_entity.pdbx_description
1 polymer ?
#
loop_
_entity_poly.entity_id
_entity_poly.type
_entity_poly.pdbx_seq_one_letter_code
_entity_poly.pdbx_strand_id
1 'polypeptide(L)'
;MSFVVNRRRSVALAAAALAFMPAASLAAEKTGMSSEGIFVLEILLLLLVGRGIGELLERLGQPAVMGQLIGGILLGPSLLGWLLPEAERVIFSGDATQKSMISAIAQLGVLMLLLLTGMETDLRLVRRVGRACFSISAAGVAVPFALGFTAAQFMPASLLADGTERIVAGLFLGTALSISSVKIVAMVVREMNFMRRDLGQTIVSSAIIEDTIGWVIIAITIGIATKGRIELGSLAFTIVGVAAFMGFSFTIGRRIVFDAIRWTNDTFRSEYAVVTVILAIMGAMALITDLIGVHTVLGAFVAGILVGESPILSRHIEGQLRGVIMALFMPVFFGVAGLSADLTVLVDHELALLTAALVLIASFGKFAGAFIGAELAGMSRKEGIAVGCGMNARGSTEVIVASIGLSIGVLSHNLFTMIVTMAVITTLAMPPTLRWALGRLPMGENEKKRLEREEIDQRGFIANLERLLVVTDEGVVGRFAAYLAGVVGAGRPTTVLHARGEGEEAEPGTDAKLEPIEKGAEDSREAARSSDEELARAAPVTRRHEAELSAETVAKEARKGYGLLLIGLGRAVTSKGGFARRINEIAGAFEGPLCLVLKATGAGRQMPRLGPEGGKILVPVNGTAIARRGAEMALAIAAVTGARVKILYVARVGRDEPRDTVSHRRREAVLKDTVALADRYGVEIETAIRSRAAAADAIARQAGRGAALIVMGVARRPGEELFFGETTTGVLQRCQCPVVLISNARLSRDDEGREELRSGTGTG
;
A
#
# COMPACT_ATOMS: atom_id res chain seq x y z
N MET A 1 -22.92 22.12 -8.51
CA MET A 1 -23.99 22.40 -7.53
C MET A 1 -24.00 21.42 -6.34
N SER A 2 -23.72 20.13 -6.52
CA SER A 2 -23.61 19.13 -5.42
C SER A 2 -22.47 19.39 -4.41
N PHE A 3 -21.40 20.06 -4.84
CA PHE A 3 -20.24 20.42 -4.00
C PHE A 3 -20.53 21.50 -2.93
N VAL A 4 -21.45 22.42 -3.20
CA VAL A 4 -21.77 23.55 -2.29
C VAL A 4 -22.73 23.10 -1.18
N VAL A 5 -23.64 22.18 -1.49
CA VAL A 5 -24.61 21.62 -0.55
C VAL A 5 -23.93 20.76 0.53
N ASN A 6 -22.88 20.01 0.15
CA ASN A 6 -22.15 19.15 1.08
C ASN A 6 -21.27 19.93 2.08
N ARG A 7 -20.81 21.14 1.69
CA ARG A 7 -20.07 22.06 2.57
C ARG A 7 -20.94 22.61 3.70
N ARG A 8 -22.20 22.95 3.40
CA ARG A 8 -23.16 23.48 4.41
C ARG A 8 -23.57 22.44 5.45
N ARG A 9 -23.75 21.18 5.06
CA ARG A 9 -24.16 20.10 5.99
C ARG A 9 -23.09 19.77 7.03
N SER A 10 -21.81 19.82 6.65
CA SER A 10 -20.70 19.49 7.57
C SER A 10 -20.34 20.64 8.50
N VAL A 11 -20.46 21.89 8.03
CA VAL A 11 -20.40 23.06 8.92
C VAL A 11 -21.57 23.04 9.91
N ALA A 12 -22.77 22.64 9.47
CA ALA A 12 -23.91 22.46 10.37
C ALA A 12 -23.72 21.32 11.38
N LEU A 13 -23.01 20.23 11.03
CA LEU A 13 -22.66 19.14 11.95
C LEU A 13 -21.60 19.54 12.98
N ALA A 14 -20.56 20.27 12.57
CA ALA A 14 -19.56 20.82 13.50
C ALA A 14 -20.18 21.88 14.43
N ALA A 15 -21.04 22.74 13.90
CA ALA A 15 -21.83 23.68 14.69
C ALA A 15 -22.83 22.96 15.61
N ALA A 16 -23.41 21.84 15.19
CA ALA A 16 -24.28 21.01 16.02
C ALA A 16 -23.49 20.32 17.15
N ALA A 17 -22.25 19.87 16.90
CA ALA A 17 -21.37 19.31 17.95
C ALA A 17 -21.01 20.38 19.00
N LEU A 18 -20.73 21.62 18.58
CA LEU A 18 -20.59 22.78 19.47
C LEU A 18 -21.90 23.13 20.19
N ALA A 19 -23.07 22.96 19.54
CA ALA A 19 -24.38 23.20 20.13
C ALA A 19 -24.86 22.07 21.07
N PHE A 20 -24.21 20.90 21.08
CA PHE A 20 -24.44 19.83 22.05
C PHE A 20 -23.68 20.05 23.37
N MET A 21 -22.69 20.94 23.40
CA MET A 21 -21.90 21.26 24.59
C MET A 21 -22.72 21.84 25.76
N PRO A 22 -23.67 22.76 25.55
CA PRO A 22 -24.51 23.27 26.64
C PRO A 22 -25.38 22.17 27.25
N ALA A 23 -25.94 21.27 26.44
CA ALA A 23 -26.83 20.20 26.90
C ALA A 23 -26.10 19.11 27.71
N ALA A 24 -24.85 18.78 27.34
CA ALA A 24 -24.01 17.89 28.13
C ALA A 24 -23.53 18.53 29.45
N SER A 25 -23.22 19.84 29.44
CA SER A 25 -22.79 20.57 30.65
C SER A 25 -23.92 20.71 31.69
N LEU A 26 -25.14 21.00 31.26
CA LEU A 26 -26.33 21.09 32.13
C LEU A 26 -26.75 19.72 32.73
N ALA A 27 -26.36 18.61 32.09
CA ALA A 27 -26.58 17.26 32.62
C ALA A 27 -25.50 16.87 33.64
N ALA A 28 -24.25 17.29 33.45
CA ALA A 28 -23.15 17.02 34.38
C ALA A 28 -23.31 17.78 35.72
N GLU A 29 -23.86 18.99 35.69
CA GLU A 29 -24.06 19.82 36.90
C GLU A 29 -25.21 19.31 37.79
N LYS A 30 -26.18 18.57 37.22
CA LYS A 30 -27.37 18.06 37.93
C LYS A 30 -27.31 16.59 38.35
N THR A 31 -26.27 15.85 37.96
CA THR A 31 -26.20 14.40 38.24
C THR A 31 -24.79 14.01 38.65
N GLY A 32 -24.65 13.41 39.84
CA GLY A 32 -23.40 12.78 40.30
C GLY A 32 -23.00 11.61 39.40
N MET A 33 -22.37 11.93 38.27
CA MET A 33 -21.78 10.95 37.36
C MET A 33 -20.57 10.30 38.03
N SER A 34 -20.44 8.98 37.88
CA SER A 34 -19.25 8.27 38.34
C SER A 34 -18.04 8.66 37.49
N SER A 35 -16.82 8.45 38.02
CA SER A 35 -15.58 8.72 37.29
C SER A 35 -15.52 7.97 35.95
N GLU A 36 -16.10 6.77 35.84
CA GLU A 36 -16.21 6.03 34.58
C GLU A 36 -17.16 6.71 33.59
N GLY A 37 -18.26 7.29 34.07
CA GLY A 37 -19.21 8.03 33.23
C GLY A 37 -18.58 9.28 32.62
N ILE A 38 -17.78 10.01 33.40
CA ILE A 38 -17.06 11.20 32.92
C ILE A 38 -15.97 10.78 31.92
N PHE A 39 -15.22 9.72 32.19
CA PHE A 39 -14.23 9.18 31.25
C PHE A 39 -14.83 8.81 29.88
N VAL A 40 -16.02 8.18 29.86
CA VAL A 40 -16.71 7.88 28.60
C VAL A 40 -17.15 9.16 27.89
N LEU A 41 -17.59 10.18 28.64
CA LEU A 41 -17.94 11.49 28.08
C LEU A 41 -16.73 12.20 27.47
N GLU A 42 -15.56 12.17 28.13
CA GLU A 42 -14.30 12.71 27.60
C GLU A 42 -13.96 12.08 26.24
N ILE A 43 -13.98 10.74 26.16
CA ILE A 43 -13.73 10.02 24.90
C ILE A 43 -14.74 10.44 23.83
N LEU A 44 -16.03 10.51 24.18
CA LEU A 44 -17.08 10.91 23.23
C LEU A 44 -16.83 12.32 22.69
N LEU A 45 -16.50 13.28 23.56
CA LEU A 45 -16.22 14.67 23.16
C LEU A 45 -14.96 14.76 22.28
N LEU A 46 -13.88 14.09 22.68
CA LEU A 46 -12.64 14.04 21.90
C LEU A 46 -12.88 13.44 20.50
N LEU A 47 -13.68 12.38 20.41
CA LEU A 47 -14.04 11.77 19.14
C LEU A 47 -14.91 12.71 18.29
N LEU A 48 -16.00 13.25 18.83
CA LEU A 48 -16.94 14.07 18.06
C LEU A 48 -16.31 15.39 17.60
N VAL A 49 -15.66 16.12 18.51
CA VAL A 49 -15.04 17.41 18.19
C VAL A 49 -13.78 17.21 17.36
N GLY A 50 -12.88 16.31 17.79
CA GLY A 50 -11.63 16.05 17.10
C GLY A 50 -11.84 15.49 15.70
N ARG A 51 -12.76 14.53 15.51
CA ARG A 51 -13.11 14.05 14.15
C ARG A 51 -13.89 15.06 13.35
N GLY A 52 -14.79 15.83 13.96
CA GLY A 52 -15.55 16.86 13.28
C GLY A 52 -14.65 17.93 12.66
N ILE A 53 -13.67 18.42 13.42
CA ILE A 53 -12.67 19.37 12.93
C ILE A 53 -11.70 18.68 11.97
N GLY A 54 -11.29 17.44 12.23
CA GLY A 54 -10.46 16.64 11.32
C GLY A 54 -11.07 16.49 9.92
N GLU A 55 -12.35 16.14 9.83
CA GLU A 55 -13.12 16.07 8.58
C GLU A 55 -13.20 17.43 7.88
N LEU A 56 -13.36 18.52 8.64
CA LEU A 56 -13.34 19.87 8.07
C LEU A 56 -11.97 20.19 7.47
N LEU A 57 -10.88 19.86 8.15
CA LEU A 57 -9.52 20.08 7.66
C LEU A 57 -9.19 19.21 6.44
N GLU A 58 -9.57 17.93 6.43
CA GLU A 58 -9.39 17.06 5.26
C GLU A 58 -10.08 17.64 4.02
N ARG A 59 -11.29 18.19 4.19
CA ARG A 59 -12.00 18.89 3.10
C ARG A 59 -11.31 20.15 2.62
N LEU A 60 -10.47 20.76 3.44
CA LEU A 60 -9.62 21.90 3.08
C LEU A 60 -8.25 21.45 2.51
N GLY A 61 -7.98 20.14 2.42
CA GLY A 61 -6.70 19.58 2.01
C GLY A 61 -5.62 19.72 3.07
N GLN A 62 -6.02 19.64 4.34
CA GLN A 62 -5.16 19.69 5.52
C GLN A 62 -5.23 18.36 6.30
N PRO A 63 -4.17 17.96 7.02
CA PRO A 63 -4.17 16.68 7.73
C PRO A 63 -5.23 16.59 8.84
N ALA A 64 -6.09 15.56 8.85
CA ALA A 64 -7.10 15.36 9.90
C ALA A 64 -6.52 15.30 11.32
N VAL A 65 -5.32 14.76 11.48
CA VAL A 65 -4.62 14.66 12.77
C VAL A 65 -4.49 16.03 13.44
N MET A 66 -4.26 17.09 12.65
CA MET A 66 -4.23 18.46 13.19
C MET A 66 -5.60 18.88 13.74
N GLY A 67 -6.69 18.44 13.12
CA GLY A 67 -8.03 18.74 13.58
C GLY A 67 -8.37 18.06 14.89
N GLN A 68 -7.82 16.86 15.13
CA GLN A 68 -7.96 16.16 16.40
C GLN A 68 -7.19 16.86 17.52
N LEU A 69 -5.96 17.29 17.23
CA LEU A 69 -5.14 18.08 18.16
C LEU A 69 -5.78 19.44 18.47
N ILE A 70 -6.19 20.18 17.45
CA ILE A 70 -6.93 21.44 17.61
C ILE A 70 -8.22 21.22 18.39
N GLY A 71 -8.96 20.14 18.11
CA GLY A 71 -10.16 19.79 18.87
C GLY A 71 -9.91 19.62 20.36
N GLY A 72 -8.78 19.01 20.74
CA GLY A 72 -8.31 18.98 22.13
C GLY A 72 -8.03 20.37 22.69
N ILE A 73 -7.30 21.22 21.96
CA ILE A 73 -7.03 22.61 22.37
C ILE A 73 -8.33 23.38 22.61
N LEU A 74 -9.33 23.20 21.73
CA LEU A 74 -10.62 23.86 21.86
C LEU A 74 -11.44 23.34 23.06
N LEU A 75 -11.35 22.04 23.35
CA LEU A 75 -11.98 21.42 24.52
C LEU A 75 -11.27 21.73 25.83
N GLY A 76 -10.01 22.15 25.77
CA GLY A 76 -9.16 22.42 26.93
C GLY A 76 -9.31 23.85 27.50
N PRO A 77 -8.34 24.29 28.31
CA PRO A 77 -8.38 25.59 28.98
C PRO A 77 -8.39 26.77 27.99
N SER A 78 -7.83 26.57 26.79
CA SER A 78 -7.65 27.60 25.75
C SER A 78 -8.96 28.20 25.23
N LEU A 79 -10.05 27.42 25.14
CA LEU A 79 -11.34 27.90 24.65
C LEU A 79 -12.49 27.48 25.57
N LEU A 80 -12.74 26.19 25.78
CA LEU A 80 -13.84 25.75 26.64
C LEU A 80 -13.65 26.25 28.08
N GLY A 81 -12.43 26.16 28.62
CA GLY A 81 -12.12 26.69 29.95
C GLY A 81 -12.23 28.21 30.06
N TRP A 82 -12.12 28.94 28.94
CA TRP A 82 -12.31 30.39 28.89
C TRP A 82 -13.80 30.78 28.76
N LEU A 83 -14.59 30.07 27.94
CA LEU A 83 -16.01 30.33 27.71
C LEU A 83 -16.91 29.77 28.82
N LEU A 84 -16.64 28.56 29.29
CA LEU A 84 -17.41 27.80 30.27
C LEU A 84 -16.48 27.10 31.28
N PRO A 85 -15.83 27.86 32.19
CA PRO A 85 -14.83 27.32 33.11
C PRO A 85 -15.35 26.19 34.00
N GLU A 86 -16.60 26.25 34.43
CA GLU A 86 -17.20 25.21 35.27
C GLU A 86 -17.41 23.90 34.51
N ALA A 87 -17.82 23.96 33.24
CA ALA A 87 -17.99 22.78 32.41
C ALA A 87 -16.66 22.11 32.08
N GLU A 88 -15.63 22.89 31.75
CA GLU A 88 -14.26 22.36 31.56
C GLU A 88 -13.77 21.67 32.84
N ARG A 89 -13.96 22.31 34.00
CA ARG A 89 -13.47 21.75 35.26
C ARG A 89 -14.13 20.43 35.63
N VAL A 90 -15.44 20.33 35.44
CA VAL A 90 -16.20 19.11 35.72
C VAL A 90 -15.83 17.99 34.76
N ILE A 91 -15.60 18.30 33.48
CA ILE A 91 -15.41 17.29 32.44
C ILE A 91 -13.95 16.86 32.32
N PHE A 92 -12.98 17.78 32.41
CA PHE A 92 -11.57 17.51 32.10
C PHE A 92 -10.59 17.81 33.25
N SER A 93 -10.97 18.65 34.22
CA SER A 93 -10.16 18.90 35.43
C SER A 93 -10.58 18.06 36.64
N GLY A 94 -11.07 16.84 36.40
CA GLY A 94 -11.50 15.91 37.44
C GLY A 94 -10.39 15.40 38.38
N ASP A 95 -10.75 14.44 39.22
CA ASP A 95 -9.85 13.86 40.21
C ASP A 95 -8.64 13.12 39.60
N ALA A 96 -7.66 12.76 40.44
CA ALA A 96 -6.45 12.07 39.99
C ALA A 96 -6.77 10.72 39.30
N THR A 97 -7.86 10.06 39.70
CA THR A 97 -8.32 8.79 39.12
C THR A 97 -8.74 8.99 37.66
N GLN A 98 -9.58 9.98 37.38
CA GLN A 98 -10.05 10.30 36.04
C GLN A 98 -8.90 10.70 35.12
N LYS A 99 -7.99 11.57 35.59
CA LYS A 99 -6.80 11.96 34.83
C LYS A 99 -5.92 10.76 34.48
N SER A 100 -5.81 9.79 35.39
CA SER A 100 -5.08 8.54 35.15
C SER A 100 -5.75 7.68 34.09
N MET A 101 -7.09 7.57 34.09
CA MET A 101 -7.84 6.78 33.09
C MET A 101 -7.65 7.33 31.67
N ILE A 102 -7.83 8.64 31.48
CA ILE A 102 -7.67 9.27 30.16
C ILE A 102 -6.20 9.27 29.71
N SER A 103 -5.26 9.42 30.63
CA SER A 103 -3.83 9.29 30.35
C SER A 103 -3.46 7.86 29.94
N ALA A 104 -3.99 6.84 30.60
CA ALA A 104 -3.71 5.44 30.27
C ALA A 104 -4.17 5.07 28.85
N ILE A 105 -5.38 5.51 28.45
CA ILE A 105 -5.87 5.27 27.08
C ILE A 105 -5.06 6.07 26.04
N ALA A 106 -4.64 7.30 26.37
CA ALA A 106 -3.78 8.10 25.50
C ALA A 106 -2.41 7.44 25.31
N GLN A 107 -1.80 6.92 26.38
CA GLN A 107 -0.53 6.18 26.33
C GLN A 107 -0.65 4.91 25.47
N LEU A 108 -1.69 4.11 25.68
CA LEU A 108 -1.97 2.96 24.82
C LEU A 108 -2.14 3.41 23.36
N GLY A 109 -2.81 4.55 23.14
CA GLY A 109 -2.98 5.14 21.83
C GLY A 109 -1.65 5.52 21.15
N VAL A 110 -0.68 6.06 21.90
CA VAL A 110 0.68 6.30 21.38
C VAL A 110 1.34 4.99 20.96
N LEU A 111 1.33 3.96 21.81
CA LEU A 111 1.96 2.67 21.49
C LEU A 111 1.36 2.07 20.22
N MET A 112 0.04 2.11 20.12
CA MET A 112 -0.70 1.63 18.95
C MET A 112 -0.38 2.45 17.69
N LEU A 113 -0.28 3.77 17.80
CA LEU A 113 0.12 4.64 16.69
C LEU A 113 1.51 4.29 16.17
N LEU A 114 2.45 4.00 17.07
CA LEU A 114 3.83 3.66 16.75
C LEU A 114 4.01 2.26 16.20
N LEU A 115 3.23 1.31 16.71
CA LEU A 115 3.10 -0.01 16.10
C LEU A 115 2.69 0.14 14.63
N LEU A 116 1.64 0.92 14.35
CA LEU A 116 1.21 1.18 12.98
C LEU A 116 2.28 1.93 12.17
N THR A 117 2.98 2.91 12.76
CA THR A 117 4.08 3.60 12.07
C THR A 117 5.19 2.63 11.69
N GLY A 118 5.58 1.73 12.60
CA GLY A 118 6.58 0.71 12.32
C GLY A 118 6.11 -0.28 11.23
N MET A 119 4.84 -0.68 11.24
CA MET A 119 4.27 -1.55 10.20
C MET A 119 4.27 -0.89 8.82
N GLU A 120 4.06 0.43 8.76
CA GLU A 120 4.10 1.23 7.54
C GLU A 120 5.55 1.58 7.10
N THR A 121 6.56 1.26 7.92
CA THR A 121 7.98 1.56 7.63
C THR A 121 8.63 0.50 6.75
N ASP A 122 8.93 0.84 5.50
CA ASP A 122 9.63 -0.05 4.57
C ASP A 122 11.17 0.03 4.74
N LEU A 123 11.73 -0.87 5.54
CA LEU A 123 13.18 -1.00 5.70
C LEU A 123 13.94 -1.36 4.41
N ARG A 124 13.27 -1.97 3.42
CA ARG A 124 13.92 -2.31 2.15
C ARG A 124 14.10 -1.07 1.29
N LEU A 125 13.12 -0.17 1.32
CA LEU A 125 13.22 1.15 0.70
C LEU A 125 14.34 1.95 1.36
N VAL A 126 14.43 1.94 2.71
CA VAL A 126 15.52 2.58 3.47
C VAL A 126 16.92 2.02 3.14
N ARG A 127 17.04 0.75 2.74
CA ARG A 127 18.33 0.18 2.28
C ARG A 127 18.63 0.45 0.81
N ARG A 128 17.60 0.76 0.00
CA ARG A 128 17.71 0.98 -1.45
C ARG A 128 17.81 2.46 -1.81
N VAL A 129 17.43 3.36 -0.90
CA VAL A 129 17.49 4.80 -1.13
C VAL A 129 18.87 5.28 -1.54
N GLY A 130 18.89 6.15 -2.55
CA GLY A 130 20.11 6.75 -3.06
C GLY A 130 20.76 7.71 -2.07
N ARG A 131 22.00 8.10 -2.38
CA ARG A 131 22.80 9.10 -1.62
C ARG A 131 22.01 10.38 -1.32
N ALA A 132 21.06 10.74 -2.19
CA ALA A 132 20.17 11.87 -2.02
C ALA A 132 19.33 11.82 -0.74
N CYS A 133 18.61 10.72 -0.51
CA CYS A 133 17.71 10.62 0.64
C CYS A 133 18.51 10.66 1.96
N PHE A 134 19.67 10.02 1.99
CA PHE A 134 20.56 10.05 3.15
C PHE A 134 21.09 11.46 3.42
N SER A 135 21.57 12.18 2.39
CA SER A 135 22.06 13.55 2.57
C SER A 135 20.98 14.51 3.04
N ILE A 136 19.77 14.41 2.48
CA ILE A 136 18.60 15.19 2.90
C ILE A 136 18.28 14.92 4.35
N SER A 137 18.21 13.64 4.76
CA SER A 137 17.83 13.26 6.12
C SER A 137 18.89 13.64 7.15
N ALA A 138 20.17 13.43 6.83
CA ALA A 138 21.26 13.76 7.74
C ALA A 138 21.33 15.27 8.00
N ALA A 139 21.29 16.10 6.95
CA ALA A 139 21.27 17.56 7.09
C ALA A 139 19.95 18.06 7.69
N GLY A 140 18.82 17.46 7.29
CA GLY A 140 17.47 17.73 7.78
C GLY A 140 17.24 17.38 9.24
N VAL A 141 18.08 16.53 9.85
CA VAL A 141 18.13 16.29 11.30
C VAL A 141 19.19 17.19 11.96
N ALA A 142 20.42 17.20 11.46
CA ALA A 142 21.53 17.87 12.14
C ALA A 142 21.34 19.39 12.29
N VAL A 143 20.85 20.07 11.25
CA VAL A 143 20.67 21.53 11.25
C VAL A 143 19.60 21.98 12.27
N PRO A 144 18.34 21.49 12.20
CA PRO A 144 17.34 21.87 13.20
C PRO A 144 17.68 21.37 14.61
N PHE A 145 18.40 20.25 14.75
CA PHE A 145 18.87 19.78 16.06
C PHE A 145 19.80 20.80 16.70
N ALA A 146 20.83 21.21 15.97
CA ALA A 146 21.81 22.18 16.44
C ALA A 146 21.13 23.52 16.77
N LEU A 147 20.21 23.97 15.93
CA LEU A 147 19.45 25.21 16.17
C LEU A 147 18.56 25.11 17.40
N GLY A 148 17.83 24.01 17.59
CA GLY A 148 16.97 23.79 18.76
C GLY A 148 17.77 23.65 20.05
N PHE A 149 18.87 22.89 20.02
CA PHE A 149 19.79 22.76 21.16
C PHE A 149 20.37 24.12 21.56
N THR A 150 20.80 24.90 20.57
CA THR A 150 21.34 26.25 20.79
C THR A 150 20.28 27.19 21.33
N ALA A 151 19.07 27.18 20.75
CA ALA A 151 17.95 28.01 21.21
C ALA A 151 17.60 27.75 22.68
N ALA A 152 17.64 26.49 23.13
CA ALA A 152 17.42 26.15 24.54
C ALA A 152 18.48 26.76 25.47
N GLN A 153 19.73 26.93 25.02
CA GLN A 153 20.78 27.53 25.86
C GLN A 153 20.51 29.00 26.16
N PHE A 154 19.87 29.71 25.23
CA PHE A 154 19.50 31.12 25.37
C PHE A 154 18.09 31.34 25.95
N MET A 155 17.35 30.27 26.23
CA MET A 155 15.98 30.37 26.73
C MET A 155 15.95 30.85 28.20
N PRO A 156 14.94 31.65 28.60
CA PRO A 156 14.73 32.00 30.00
C PRO A 156 14.62 30.78 30.91
N ALA A 157 15.16 30.87 32.13
CA ALA A 157 15.13 29.77 33.09
C ALA A 157 13.69 29.36 33.47
N SER A 158 12.73 30.29 33.39
CA SER A 158 11.30 30.05 33.63
C SER A 158 10.64 29.07 32.66
N LEU A 159 11.26 28.78 31.51
CA LEU A 159 10.76 27.79 30.54
C LEU A 159 11.35 26.40 30.74
N LEU A 160 12.38 26.27 31.58
CA LEU A 160 12.91 24.98 31.99
C LEU A 160 12.03 24.39 33.08
N ALA A 161 11.86 23.07 33.09
CA ALA A 161 11.22 22.42 34.21
C ALA A 161 12.10 22.47 35.47
N ASP A 162 11.48 22.57 36.64
CA ASP A 162 12.18 22.69 37.92
C ASP A 162 13.15 21.51 38.13
N GLY A 163 14.42 21.81 38.38
CA GLY A 163 15.46 20.80 38.58
C GLY A 163 16.03 20.15 37.31
N THR A 164 15.61 20.57 36.11
CA THR A 164 16.15 20.05 34.84
C THR A 164 17.37 20.84 34.38
N GLU A 165 18.44 20.14 33.97
CA GLU A 165 19.61 20.78 33.37
C GLU A 165 19.29 21.33 31.96
N ARG A 166 19.79 22.53 31.66
CA ARG A 166 19.65 23.19 30.33
C ARG A 166 20.09 22.31 29.15
N ILE A 167 21.06 21.44 29.39
CA ILE A 167 21.56 20.50 28.38
C ILE A 167 20.47 19.49 28.01
N VAL A 168 19.77 18.93 29.01
CA VAL A 168 18.70 17.95 28.80
C VAL A 168 17.52 18.58 28.07
N ALA A 169 17.10 19.77 28.50
CA ALA A 169 16.06 20.54 27.79
C ALA A 169 16.48 20.87 26.35
N GLY A 170 17.76 21.19 26.11
CA GLY A 170 18.30 21.41 24.77
C GLY A 170 18.33 20.18 23.89
N LEU A 171 18.67 19.01 24.44
CA LEU A 171 18.59 17.74 23.71
C LEU A 171 17.13 17.43 23.31
N PHE A 172 16.18 17.65 24.23
CA PHE A 172 14.76 17.48 23.94
C PHE A 172 14.25 18.46 22.88
N LEU A 173 14.58 19.75 23.01
CA LEU A 173 14.15 20.76 22.06
C LEU A 173 14.78 20.54 20.68
N GLY A 174 16.08 20.23 20.63
CA GLY A 174 16.77 19.83 19.39
C GLY A 174 16.10 18.62 18.74
N THR A 175 15.73 17.62 19.53
CA THR A 175 15.02 16.42 19.06
C THR A 175 13.64 16.77 18.48
N ALA A 176 12.82 17.51 19.23
CA ALA A 176 11.49 17.94 18.79
C ALA A 176 11.56 18.70 17.46
N LEU A 177 12.52 19.63 17.33
CA LEU A 177 12.69 20.43 16.12
C LEU A 177 13.22 19.62 14.93
N SER A 178 13.88 18.49 15.14
CA SER A 178 14.55 17.74 14.07
C SER A 178 13.64 16.73 13.37
N ILE A 179 12.64 16.22 14.07
CA ILE A 179 11.84 15.11 13.59
C ILE A 179 10.73 15.63 12.68
N SER A 180 10.33 14.81 11.72
CA SER A 180 9.23 15.10 10.80
C SER A 180 8.29 13.92 10.72
N SER A 181 7.01 14.20 10.50
CA SER A 181 5.98 13.18 10.47
C SER A 181 5.93 12.51 9.11
N VAL A 182 6.49 11.30 9.01
CA VAL A 182 6.41 10.48 7.80
C VAL A 182 4.98 10.31 7.30
N LYS A 183 4.01 10.14 8.22
CA LYS A 183 2.59 9.94 7.88
C LYS A 183 1.99 11.18 7.23
N ILE A 184 2.31 12.37 7.76
CA ILE A 184 1.82 13.63 7.20
C ILE A 184 2.49 13.90 5.86
N VAL A 185 3.82 13.73 5.75
CA VAL A 185 4.55 13.87 4.48
C VAL A 185 3.96 12.97 3.40
N ALA A 186 3.85 11.67 3.68
CA ALA A 186 3.33 10.69 2.72
C ALA A 186 1.88 10.96 2.32
N MET A 187 1.04 11.36 3.28
CA MET A 187 -0.35 11.74 3.00
C MET A 187 -0.41 12.94 2.06
N VAL A 188 0.32 14.02 2.36
CA VAL A 188 0.26 15.26 1.58
C VAL A 188 0.85 15.06 0.17
N VAL A 189 1.96 14.34 0.05
CA VAL A 189 2.55 14.00 -1.26
C VAL A 189 1.60 13.13 -2.09
N ARG A 190 0.83 12.23 -1.44
CA ARG A 190 -0.22 11.43 -2.08
C ARG A 190 -1.39 12.26 -2.55
N GLU A 191 -1.91 13.16 -1.72
CA GLU A 191 -3.01 14.05 -2.12
C GLU A 191 -2.64 14.97 -3.29
N MET A 192 -1.36 15.35 -3.40
CA MET A 192 -0.85 16.12 -4.52
C MET A 192 -0.61 15.29 -5.79
N ASN A 193 -0.85 13.97 -5.76
CA ASN A 193 -0.53 13.02 -6.83
C ASN A 193 0.97 12.99 -7.21
N PHE A 194 1.86 13.27 -6.25
CA PHE A 194 3.31 13.26 -6.44
C PHE A 194 3.99 11.98 -5.94
N MET A 195 3.28 11.04 -5.31
CA MET A 195 3.88 9.79 -4.76
C MET A 195 4.62 8.93 -5.79
N ARG A 196 4.22 8.98 -7.05
CA ARG A 196 4.85 8.20 -8.13
C ARG A 196 6.00 8.93 -8.81
N ARG A 197 6.17 10.23 -8.52
CA ARG A 197 7.27 11.04 -9.04
C ARG A 197 8.55 10.81 -8.27
N ASP A 198 9.69 10.97 -8.93
CA ASP A 198 11.02 10.74 -8.32
C ASP A 198 11.24 11.62 -7.08
N LEU A 199 10.87 12.90 -7.20
CA LEU A 199 10.94 13.84 -6.09
C LEU A 199 10.00 13.45 -4.94
N GLY A 200 8.78 12.99 -5.23
CA GLY A 200 7.83 12.58 -4.21
C GLY A 200 8.31 11.34 -3.46
N GLN A 201 8.87 10.37 -4.17
CA GLN A 201 9.52 9.19 -3.57
C GLN A 201 10.72 9.59 -2.71
N THR A 202 11.53 10.55 -3.16
CA THR A 202 12.68 11.07 -2.39
C THR A 202 12.22 11.73 -1.09
N ILE A 203 11.22 12.61 -1.14
CA ILE A 203 10.66 13.31 0.03
C ILE A 203 10.13 12.30 1.06
N VAL A 204 9.32 11.32 0.62
CA VAL A 204 8.74 10.31 1.51
C VAL A 204 9.82 9.41 2.09
N SER A 205 10.77 8.98 1.28
CA SER A 205 11.84 8.09 1.75
C SER A 205 12.78 8.79 2.73
N SER A 206 13.09 10.07 2.49
CA SER A 206 13.81 10.90 3.47
C SER A 206 13.03 11.02 4.79
N ALA A 207 11.72 11.26 4.74
CA ALA A 207 10.91 11.33 5.95
C ALA A 207 10.89 10.01 6.74
N ILE A 208 10.91 8.86 6.08
CA ILE A 208 11.05 7.54 6.75
C ILE A 208 12.40 7.44 7.50
N ILE A 209 13.50 7.86 6.86
CA ILE A 209 14.84 7.82 7.47
C ILE A 209 14.89 8.75 8.68
N GLU A 210 14.36 9.97 8.56
CA GLU A 210 14.33 10.94 9.66
C GLU A 210 13.47 10.47 10.82
N ASP A 211 12.30 9.86 10.59
CA ASP A 211 11.47 9.32 11.66
C ASP A 211 12.21 8.19 12.40
N THR A 212 12.90 7.31 11.66
CA THR A 212 13.73 6.23 12.23
C THR A 212 14.89 6.79 13.08
N ILE A 213 15.63 7.77 12.56
CA ILE A 213 16.72 8.45 13.29
C ILE A 213 16.15 9.17 14.51
N GLY A 214 14.99 9.81 14.37
CA GLY A 214 14.28 10.52 15.43
C GLY A 214 14.03 9.64 16.65
N TRP A 215 13.53 8.41 16.46
CA TRP A 215 13.31 7.47 17.56
C TRP A 215 14.58 7.07 18.29
N VAL A 216 15.70 6.95 17.58
CA VAL A 216 17.01 6.69 18.19
C VAL A 216 17.46 7.89 19.03
N ILE A 217 17.34 9.11 18.49
CA ILE A 217 17.70 10.34 19.21
C ILE A 217 16.82 10.53 20.45
N ILE A 218 15.51 10.29 20.35
CA ILE A 218 14.57 10.36 21.48
C ILE A 218 14.97 9.36 22.57
N ALA A 219 15.26 8.11 22.21
CA ALA A 219 15.64 7.08 23.18
C ALA A 219 16.90 7.46 23.97
N ILE A 220 17.91 8.00 23.27
CA ILE A 220 19.15 8.50 23.90
C ILE A 220 18.83 9.69 24.82
N THR A 221 18.02 10.63 24.32
CA THR A 221 17.67 11.86 25.02
C THR A 221 16.87 11.61 26.30
N ILE A 222 15.91 10.67 26.25
CA ILE A 222 15.17 10.19 27.43
C ILE A 222 16.09 9.49 28.42
N GLY A 223 16.98 8.61 27.93
CA GLY A 223 17.95 7.91 28.78
C GLY A 223 18.84 8.84 29.61
N ILE A 224 19.22 9.99 29.04
CA ILE A 224 19.98 11.04 29.74
C ILE A 224 19.07 11.76 30.75
N ALA A 225 17.84 12.08 30.38
CA ALA A 225 16.92 12.84 31.22
C ALA A 225 16.51 12.14 32.52
N THR A 226 16.19 10.85 32.47
CA THR A 226 15.64 10.11 33.63
C THR A 226 16.62 10.03 34.81
N LYS A 227 17.92 10.25 34.58
CA LYS A 227 18.95 10.19 35.62
C LYS A 227 19.43 11.57 36.09
N GLY A 228 18.92 12.66 35.50
CA GLY A 228 19.16 14.05 35.95
C GLY A 228 20.61 14.55 35.89
N ARG A 229 21.58 13.70 35.52
CA ARG A 229 23.01 14.01 35.34
C ARG A 229 23.58 13.16 34.21
N ILE A 230 24.53 13.72 33.46
CA ILE A 230 25.31 12.96 32.47
C ILE A 230 26.35 12.10 33.21
N GLU A 231 25.90 11.02 33.85
CA GLU A 231 26.81 9.98 34.32
C GLU A 231 27.17 9.09 33.13
N LEU A 232 28.42 9.19 32.66
CA LEU A 232 28.95 8.44 31.51
C LEU A 232 28.62 6.94 31.57
N GLY A 233 28.67 6.32 32.76
CA GLY A 233 28.34 4.90 32.93
C GLY A 233 26.86 4.60 32.69
N SER A 234 25.97 5.51 33.08
CA SER A 234 24.53 5.36 32.91
C SER A 234 24.07 5.61 31.47
N LEU A 235 24.70 6.58 30.80
CA LEU A 235 24.52 6.85 29.38
C LEU A 235 25.07 5.69 28.54
N ALA A 236 26.27 5.18 28.86
CA ALA A 236 26.84 4.03 28.20
C ALA A 236 25.96 2.78 28.37
N PHE A 237 25.45 2.53 29.58
CA PHE A 237 24.52 1.41 29.82
C PHE A 237 23.25 1.55 28.98
N THR A 238 22.67 2.75 28.88
CA THR A 238 21.45 2.98 28.09
C THR A 238 21.71 2.85 26.59
N ILE A 239 22.81 3.42 26.07
CA ILE A 239 23.20 3.29 24.67
C ILE A 239 23.48 1.83 24.31
N VAL A 240 24.24 1.12 25.15
CA VAL A 240 24.53 -0.31 24.95
C VAL A 240 23.24 -1.13 25.04
N GLY A 241 22.35 -0.82 25.98
CA GLY A 241 21.05 -1.46 26.13
C GLY A 241 20.17 -1.27 24.90
N VAL A 242 20.07 -0.05 24.37
CA VAL A 242 19.35 0.26 23.12
C VAL A 242 20.00 -0.46 21.94
N ALA A 243 21.33 -0.42 21.81
CA ALA A 243 22.04 -1.09 20.72
C ALA A 243 21.87 -2.61 20.79
N ALA A 244 21.95 -3.21 21.98
CA ALA A 244 21.73 -4.63 22.21
C ALA A 244 20.28 -5.03 21.91
N PHE A 245 19.31 -4.23 22.37
CA PHE A 245 17.89 -4.44 22.05
C PHE A 245 17.64 -4.36 20.55
N MET A 246 18.20 -3.36 19.87
CA MET A 246 18.04 -3.18 18.43
C MET A 246 18.72 -4.33 17.65
N GLY A 247 19.93 -4.71 18.06
CA GLY A 247 20.67 -5.84 17.51
C GLY A 247 19.92 -7.17 17.68
N PHE A 248 19.41 -7.44 18.89
CA PHE A 248 18.58 -8.61 19.17
C PHE A 248 17.31 -8.59 18.32
N SER A 249 16.59 -7.47 18.31
CA SER A 249 15.31 -7.31 17.61
C SER A 249 15.45 -7.57 16.11
N PHE A 250 16.47 -7.00 15.45
CA PHE A 250 16.66 -7.17 14.01
C PHE A 250 17.37 -8.46 13.60
N THR A 251 17.91 -9.24 14.54
CA THR A 251 18.53 -10.55 14.26
C THR A 251 17.62 -11.69 14.69
N ILE A 252 17.58 -11.98 15.99
CA ILE A 252 16.83 -13.09 16.59
C ILE A 252 15.36 -12.73 16.73
N GLY A 253 15.04 -11.51 17.18
CA GLY A 253 13.68 -11.03 17.39
C GLY A 253 12.84 -11.10 16.12
N ARG A 254 13.42 -10.75 14.97
CA ARG A 254 12.78 -10.89 13.65
C ARG A 254 12.30 -12.31 13.39
N ARG A 255 13.13 -13.31 13.69
CA ARG A 255 12.80 -14.72 13.51
C ARG A 255 11.71 -15.14 14.49
N ILE A 256 11.83 -14.75 15.76
CA ILE A 256 10.83 -15.05 16.81
C ILE A 256 9.47 -14.47 16.42
N VAL A 257 9.40 -13.20 16.01
CA VAL A 257 8.17 -12.52 15.59
C VAL A 257 7.55 -13.21 14.38
N PHE A 258 8.36 -13.51 13.36
CA PHE A 258 7.88 -14.23 12.17
C PHE A 258 7.34 -15.62 12.52
N ASP A 259 8.07 -16.40 13.30
CA ASP A 259 7.67 -17.76 13.70
C ASP A 259 6.41 -17.72 14.58
N ALA A 260 6.29 -16.75 15.49
CA ALA A 260 5.09 -16.55 16.32
C ALA A 260 3.85 -16.20 15.47
N ILE A 261 3.96 -15.26 14.53
CA ILE A 261 2.87 -14.89 13.62
C ILE A 261 2.47 -16.08 12.75
N ARG A 262 3.46 -16.78 12.17
CA ARG A 262 3.23 -17.93 11.32
C ARG A 262 2.56 -19.08 12.06
N TRP A 263 3.11 -19.46 13.21
CA TRP A 263 2.55 -20.51 14.04
C TRP A 263 1.10 -20.20 14.44
N THR A 264 0.82 -18.95 14.76
CA THR A 264 -0.53 -18.50 15.12
C THR A 264 -1.49 -18.61 13.93
N ASN A 265 -1.07 -18.13 12.75
CA ASN A 265 -1.84 -18.22 11.52
C ASN A 265 -2.11 -19.68 11.08
N ASP A 266 -1.12 -20.57 11.27
CA ASP A 266 -1.21 -21.96 10.80
C ASP A 266 -1.94 -22.88 11.79
N THR A 267 -1.93 -22.55 13.10
CA THR A 267 -2.47 -23.41 14.17
C THR A 267 -3.84 -22.95 14.67
N PHE A 268 -4.07 -21.64 14.80
CA PHE A 268 -5.30 -21.12 15.41
C PHE A 268 -6.37 -20.89 14.36
N ARG A 269 -7.61 -21.23 14.72
CA ARG A 269 -8.80 -21.01 13.87
C ARG A 269 -9.53 -19.69 14.16
N SER A 270 -9.11 -18.95 15.20
CA SER A 270 -9.76 -17.69 15.59
C SER A 270 -9.46 -16.58 14.59
N GLU A 271 -10.48 -15.83 14.20
CA GLU A 271 -10.42 -14.77 13.19
C GLU A 271 -9.40 -13.67 13.52
N TYR A 272 -9.21 -13.37 14.81
CA TYR A 272 -8.33 -12.28 15.29
C TYR A 272 -7.04 -12.78 15.95
N ALA A 273 -6.69 -14.06 15.83
CA ALA A 273 -5.53 -14.64 16.52
C ALA A 273 -4.22 -13.91 16.20
N VAL A 274 -3.99 -13.57 14.92
CA VAL A 274 -2.79 -12.86 14.48
C VAL A 274 -2.75 -11.43 15.03
N VAL A 275 -3.88 -10.72 15.06
CA VAL A 275 -3.97 -9.38 15.65
C VAL A 275 -3.60 -9.42 17.14
N THR A 276 -4.14 -10.37 17.89
CA THR A 276 -3.81 -10.54 19.32
C THR A 276 -2.32 -10.77 19.53
N VAL A 277 -1.68 -11.60 18.70
CA VAL A 277 -0.23 -11.85 18.79
C VAL A 277 0.59 -10.61 18.45
N ILE A 278 0.15 -9.81 17.47
CA ILE A 278 0.79 -8.51 17.17
C ILE A 278 0.74 -7.58 18.39
N LEU A 279 -0.41 -7.49 19.07
CA LEU A 279 -0.55 -6.68 20.30
C LEU A 279 0.31 -7.21 21.45
N ALA A 280 0.40 -8.54 21.61
CA ALA A 280 1.25 -9.16 22.61
C ALA A 280 2.74 -8.90 22.34
N ILE A 281 3.17 -8.95 21.07
CA ILE A 281 4.54 -8.61 20.66
C ILE A 281 4.83 -7.14 20.95
N MET A 282 3.91 -6.23 20.60
CA MET A 282 4.03 -4.81 20.93
C MET A 282 4.22 -4.59 22.43
N GLY A 283 3.35 -5.20 23.25
CA GLY A 283 3.43 -5.08 24.71
C GLY A 283 4.73 -5.66 25.29
N ALA A 284 5.16 -6.83 24.80
CA ALA A 284 6.40 -7.46 25.23
C ALA A 284 7.63 -6.60 24.89
N MET A 285 7.72 -6.06 23.67
CA MET A 285 8.83 -5.21 23.28
C MET A 285 8.80 -3.86 24.00
N ALA A 286 7.62 -3.28 24.22
CA ALA A 286 7.46 -2.07 25.02
C ALA A 286 7.96 -2.29 26.47
N LEU A 287 7.61 -3.42 27.09
CA LEU A 287 8.08 -3.78 28.43
C LEU A 287 9.60 -4.01 28.46
N ILE A 288 10.17 -4.67 27.46
CA ILE A 288 11.63 -4.86 27.36
C ILE A 288 12.33 -3.50 27.31
N THR A 289 11.83 -2.55 26.51
CA THR A 289 12.44 -1.22 26.44
C THR A 289 12.32 -0.43 27.74
N ASP A 290 11.19 -0.55 28.44
CA ASP A 290 10.98 0.04 29.76
C ASP A 290 11.97 -0.49 30.80
N LEU A 291 12.18 -1.81 30.82
CA LEU A 291 13.15 -2.47 31.71
C LEU A 291 14.61 -2.09 31.42
N ILE A 292 14.93 -1.68 30.19
CA ILE A 292 16.26 -1.16 29.82
C ILE A 292 16.46 0.28 30.32
N GLY A 293 15.40 0.94 30.81
CA GLY A 293 15.42 2.35 31.21
C GLY A 293 15.16 3.30 30.05
N VAL A 294 14.48 2.82 29.00
CA VAL A 294 14.07 3.57 27.81
C VAL A 294 12.54 3.63 27.77
N HIS A 295 11.96 4.60 27.08
CA HIS A 295 10.50 4.67 26.99
C HIS A 295 9.91 3.51 26.17
N THR A 296 8.77 2.96 26.63
CA THR A 296 7.93 1.93 26.00
C THR A 296 7.64 2.12 24.50
N VAL A 297 7.66 3.38 24.07
CA VAL A 297 7.41 3.86 22.71
C VAL A 297 8.39 3.27 21.69
N LEU A 298 9.68 3.13 22.06
CA LEU A 298 10.68 2.53 21.19
C LEU A 298 10.34 1.06 20.89
N GLY A 299 9.94 0.31 21.92
CA GLY A 299 9.59 -1.10 21.77
C GLY A 299 8.37 -1.30 20.88
N ALA A 300 7.35 -0.46 21.01
CA ALA A 300 6.16 -0.50 20.15
C ALA A 300 6.49 -0.20 18.67
N PHE A 301 7.36 0.78 18.41
CA PHE A 301 7.81 1.09 17.05
C PHE A 301 8.61 -0.06 16.43
N VAL A 302 9.57 -0.63 17.16
CA VAL A 302 10.38 -1.77 16.69
C VAL A 302 9.51 -3.01 16.46
N ALA A 303 8.54 -3.28 17.34
CA ALA A 303 7.54 -4.33 17.11
C ALA A 303 6.80 -4.13 15.78
N GLY A 304 6.38 -2.90 15.50
CA GLY A 304 5.74 -2.54 14.23
C GLY A 304 6.60 -2.87 13.02
N ILE A 305 7.88 -2.51 13.04
CA ILE A 305 8.81 -2.81 11.95
C ILE A 305 8.94 -4.31 11.72
N LEU A 306 9.13 -5.10 12.78
CA LEU A 306 9.27 -6.55 12.66
C LEU A 306 8.00 -7.23 12.13
N VAL A 307 6.83 -6.74 12.56
CA VAL A 307 5.53 -7.20 12.07
C VAL A 307 5.32 -6.81 10.60
N GLY A 308 5.66 -5.58 10.21
CA GLY A 308 5.55 -5.08 8.84
C GLY A 308 6.42 -5.81 7.83
N GLU A 309 7.57 -6.35 8.27
CA GLU A 309 8.42 -7.19 7.42
C GLU A 309 7.90 -8.62 7.20
N SER A 310 6.85 -9.04 7.92
CA SER A 310 6.29 -10.40 7.83
C SER A 310 5.48 -10.61 6.54
N PRO A 311 5.83 -11.58 5.67
CA PRO A 311 5.07 -11.90 4.46
C PRO A 311 3.62 -12.36 4.69
N ILE A 312 3.27 -12.69 5.94
CA ILE A 312 1.95 -13.20 6.33
C ILE A 312 1.00 -12.05 6.66
N LEU A 313 1.52 -10.84 6.86
CA LEU A 313 0.70 -9.66 7.10
C LEU A 313 -0.09 -9.32 5.83
N SER A 314 -1.34 -9.76 5.79
CA SER A 314 -2.27 -9.42 4.72
C SER A 314 -2.81 -8.00 4.90
N ARG A 315 -3.20 -7.35 3.79
CA ARG A 315 -3.88 -6.04 3.83
C ARG A 315 -5.14 -6.05 4.71
N HIS A 316 -5.74 -7.21 4.91
CA HIS A 316 -6.90 -7.39 5.78
C HIS A 316 -6.53 -7.22 7.27
N ILE A 317 -5.48 -7.91 7.73
CA ILE A 317 -5.00 -7.83 9.13
C ILE A 317 -4.51 -6.40 9.45
N GLU A 318 -3.74 -5.81 8.54
CA GLU A 318 -3.31 -4.42 8.65
C GLU A 318 -4.52 -3.47 8.70
N GLY A 319 -5.52 -3.69 7.84
CA GLY A 319 -6.75 -2.90 7.80
C GLY A 319 -7.55 -2.95 9.11
N GLN A 320 -7.60 -4.10 9.79
CA GLN A 320 -8.27 -4.25 11.09
C GLN A 320 -7.57 -3.43 12.18
N LEU A 321 -6.25 -3.57 12.33
CA LEU A 321 -5.44 -2.78 13.26
C LEU A 321 -5.55 -1.29 12.96
N ARG A 322 -5.29 -0.91 11.71
CA ARG A 322 -5.36 0.47 11.23
C ARG A 322 -6.72 1.09 11.49
N GLY A 323 -7.80 0.33 11.28
CA GLY A 323 -9.17 0.77 11.53
C GLY A 323 -9.36 1.23 12.98
N VAL A 324 -9.03 0.40 13.96
CA VAL A 324 -9.18 0.72 15.39
C VAL A 324 -8.25 1.86 15.81
N ILE A 325 -7.00 1.84 15.34
CA ILE A 325 -5.98 2.85 15.66
C ILE A 325 -6.42 4.23 15.18
N MET A 326 -6.84 4.30 13.93
CA MET A 326 -7.31 5.56 13.34
C MET A 326 -8.63 5.98 13.97
N ALA A 327 -9.60 5.06 14.15
CA ALA A 327 -10.95 5.32 14.66
C ALA A 327 -10.96 5.90 16.09
N LEU A 328 -10.23 5.27 17.00
CA LEU A 328 -10.34 5.52 18.43
C LEU A 328 -9.07 6.11 19.02
N PHE A 329 -7.95 5.39 18.90
CA PHE A 329 -6.72 5.72 19.61
C PHE A 329 -6.08 7.03 19.15
N MET A 330 -6.07 7.28 17.84
CA MET A 330 -5.47 8.47 17.26
C MET A 330 -6.18 9.76 17.71
N PRO A 331 -7.52 9.92 17.56
CA PRO A 331 -8.21 11.11 18.05
C PRO A 331 -8.10 11.31 19.55
N VAL A 332 -8.16 10.23 20.34
CA VAL A 332 -8.06 10.32 21.80
C VAL A 332 -6.67 10.79 22.20
N PHE A 333 -5.60 10.21 21.64
CA PHE A 333 -4.24 10.64 21.94
C PHE A 333 -3.99 12.11 21.57
N PHE A 334 -4.27 12.51 20.33
CA PHE A 334 -4.05 13.89 19.89
C PHE A 334 -4.97 14.87 20.60
N GLY A 335 -6.20 14.47 20.90
CA GLY A 335 -7.14 15.23 21.70
C GLY A 335 -6.61 15.49 23.11
N VAL A 336 -6.11 14.48 23.81
CA VAL A 336 -5.51 14.61 25.15
C VAL A 336 -4.24 15.47 25.13
N ALA A 337 -3.40 15.30 24.10
CA ALA A 337 -2.25 16.18 23.91
C ALA A 337 -2.67 17.65 23.70
N GLY A 338 -3.78 17.88 22.98
CA GLY A 338 -4.38 19.20 22.80
C GLY A 338 -5.00 19.77 24.08
N LEU A 339 -5.68 18.95 24.89
CA LEU A 339 -6.21 19.35 26.20
C LEU A 339 -5.09 19.85 27.14
N SER A 340 -3.90 19.26 27.01
CA SER A 340 -2.73 19.60 27.81
C SER A 340 -2.04 20.90 27.36
N ALA A 341 -2.38 21.42 26.18
CA ALA A 341 -1.81 22.64 25.62
C ALA A 341 -2.70 23.85 25.97
N ASP A 342 -2.09 24.85 26.61
CA ASP A 342 -2.79 26.04 27.10
C ASP A 342 -2.35 27.30 26.36
N LEU A 343 -3.07 27.66 25.30
CA LEU A 343 -2.78 28.84 24.48
C LEU A 343 -3.00 30.16 25.23
N THR A 344 -3.63 30.17 26.41
CA THR A 344 -3.75 31.40 27.21
C THR A 344 -2.39 31.93 27.66
N VAL A 345 -1.39 31.05 27.76
CA VAL A 345 0.01 31.39 28.03
C VAL A 345 0.59 32.33 26.96
N LEU A 346 0.09 32.28 25.73
CA LEU A 346 0.52 33.14 24.62
C LEU A 346 -0.10 34.55 24.65
N VAL A 347 -0.96 34.85 25.63
CA VAL A 347 -1.40 36.24 25.89
C VAL A 347 -0.22 37.08 26.41
N ASP A 348 0.72 36.44 27.11
CA ASP A 348 1.99 37.06 27.47
C ASP A 348 2.82 37.33 26.21
N HIS A 349 3.19 38.60 26.03
CA HIS A 349 3.93 39.06 24.85
C HIS A 349 5.31 38.42 24.71
N GLU A 350 5.99 38.13 25.83
CA GLU A 350 7.30 37.48 25.81
C GLU A 350 7.18 36.04 25.33
N LEU A 351 6.21 35.29 25.86
CA LEU A 351 5.97 33.90 25.47
C LEU A 351 5.47 33.78 24.04
N ALA A 352 4.62 34.72 23.59
CA ALA A 352 4.21 34.82 22.20
C ALA A 352 5.41 35.04 21.26
N LEU A 353 6.30 35.97 21.61
CA LEU A 353 7.49 36.28 20.81
C LEU A 353 8.45 35.08 20.77
N LEU A 354 8.68 34.41 21.89
CA LEU A 354 9.49 33.19 21.96
C LEU A 354 8.88 32.06 21.14
N THR A 355 7.55 31.94 21.13
CA THR A 355 6.84 30.94 20.31
C THR A 355 7.01 31.24 18.83
N ALA A 356 6.84 32.51 18.42
CA ALA A 356 7.07 32.93 17.05
C ALA A 356 8.53 32.68 16.62
N ALA A 357 9.50 33.00 17.49
CA ALA A 357 10.91 32.70 17.26
C ALA A 357 11.15 31.19 17.11
N LEU A 358 10.54 30.36 17.96
CA LEU A 358 10.63 28.91 17.87
C LEU A 358 10.07 28.38 16.54
N VAL A 359 8.91 28.88 16.11
CA VAL A 359 8.30 28.55 14.81
C VAL A 359 9.22 28.89 13.65
N LEU A 360 9.84 30.08 13.69
CA LEU A 360 10.77 30.53 12.66
C LEU A 360 12.05 29.68 12.64
N ILE A 361 12.65 29.42 13.80
CA ILE A 361 13.84 28.58 13.94
C ILE A 361 13.55 27.16 13.44
N ALA A 362 12.43 26.57 13.85
CA ALA A 362 12.02 25.24 13.42
C ALA A 362 11.79 25.18 11.90
N SER A 363 11.05 26.15 11.34
CA SER A 363 10.75 26.21 9.92
C SER A 363 12.01 26.42 9.08
N PHE A 364 12.83 27.41 9.46
CA PHE A 364 14.06 27.73 8.76
C PHE A 364 15.08 26.61 8.86
N GLY A 365 15.32 26.07 10.07
CA GLY A 365 16.27 24.99 10.29
C GLY A 365 15.95 23.75 9.48
N LYS A 366 14.67 23.38 9.41
CA LYS A 366 14.23 22.23 8.63
C LYS A 366 14.32 22.46 7.14
N PHE A 367 13.82 23.61 6.68
CA PHE A 367 13.89 23.99 5.28
C PHE A 367 15.35 24.04 4.81
N ALA A 368 16.23 24.71 5.56
CA ALA A 368 17.64 24.87 5.24
C ALA A 368 18.37 23.52 5.26
N GLY A 369 18.17 22.69 6.30
CA GLY A 369 18.80 21.38 6.38
C GLY A 369 18.42 20.48 5.19
N ALA A 370 17.13 20.40 4.88
CA ALA A 370 16.64 19.61 3.76
C ALA A 370 17.07 20.18 2.39
N PHE A 371 17.10 21.51 2.24
CA PHE A 371 17.58 22.19 1.03
C PHE A 371 19.09 21.95 0.80
N ILE A 372 19.91 22.11 1.83
CA ILE A 372 21.36 21.84 1.79
C ILE A 372 21.60 20.38 1.44
N GLY A 373 20.88 19.46 2.07
CA GLY A 373 21.00 18.04 1.77
C GLY A 373 20.59 17.68 0.33
N ALA A 374 19.62 18.38 -0.24
CA ALA A 374 19.23 18.24 -1.64
C ALA A 374 20.28 18.80 -2.61
N GLU A 375 20.88 19.97 -2.32
CA GLU A 375 21.97 20.53 -3.13
C GLU A 375 23.22 19.63 -3.10
N LEU A 376 23.58 19.10 -1.93
CA LEU A 376 24.69 18.13 -1.78
C LEU A 376 24.45 16.83 -2.56
N ALA A 377 23.18 16.50 -2.81
CA ALA A 377 22.77 15.36 -3.61
C ALA A 377 22.75 15.62 -5.13
N GLY A 378 23.08 16.84 -5.57
CA GLY A 378 23.07 17.25 -6.97
C GLY A 378 21.68 17.55 -7.54
N MET A 379 20.68 17.75 -6.68
CA MET A 379 19.32 18.12 -7.10
C MET A 379 19.27 19.59 -7.55
N SER A 380 18.37 19.92 -8.46
CA SER A 380 18.15 21.30 -8.89
C SER A 380 17.61 22.15 -7.74
N ARG A 381 17.87 23.46 -7.76
CA ARG A 381 17.35 24.38 -6.72
C ARG A 381 15.83 24.34 -6.56
N LYS A 382 15.09 24.10 -7.64
CA LYS A 382 13.62 23.99 -7.58
C LYS A 382 13.19 22.73 -6.84
N GLU A 383 13.88 21.61 -7.07
CA GLU A 383 13.65 20.37 -6.33
C GLU A 383 14.05 20.54 -4.87
N GLY A 384 15.20 21.17 -4.59
CA GLY A 384 15.64 21.48 -3.22
C GLY A 384 14.63 22.32 -2.44
N ILE A 385 14.01 23.33 -3.07
CA ILE A 385 12.93 24.12 -2.43
C ILE A 385 11.73 23.23 -2.12
N ALA A 386 11.34 22.35 -3.06
CA ALA A 386 10.21 21.44 -2.85
C ALA A 386 10.51 20.39 -1.76
N VAL A 387 11.74 19.87 -1.68
CA VAL A 387 12.19 19.04 -0.57
C VAL A 387 12.11 19.82 0.75
N GLY A 388 12.66 21.03 0.80
CA GLY A 388 12.60 21.89 2.00
C GLY A 388 11.17 22.16 2.48
N CYS A 389 10.25 22.48 1.58
CA CYS A 389 8.83 22.63 1.90
C CYS A 389 8.20 21.31 2.34
N GLY A 390 8.53 20.20 1.65
CA GLY A 390 7.98 18.88 1.92
C GLY A 390 8.39 18.31 3.27
N MET A 391 9.62 18.56 3.69
CA MET A 391 10.18 18.09 4.96
C MET A 391 9.76 18.96 6.16
N ASN A 392 9.07 20.09 5.95
CA ASN A 392 8.55 20.93 7.03
C ASN A 392 7.18 20.44 7.57
N ALA A 393 6.88 19.15 7.40
CA ALA A 393 5.70 18.50 7.96
C ALA A 393 6.00 17.95 9.35
N ARG A 394 5.70 18.75 10.36
CA ARG A 394 5.74 18.31 11.76
C ARG A 394 4.36 17.79 12.18
N GLY A 395 4.08 17.66 13.47
CA GLY A 395 2.76 17.29 13.94
C GLY A 395 2.75 15.99 14.74
N SER A 396 2.61 14.83 14.11
CA SER A 396 2.31 13.60 14.86
C SER A 396 3.43 13.18 15.82
N THR A 397 4.65 13.03 15.30
CA THR A 397 5.78 12.49 16.06
C THR A 397 6.30 13.50 17.08
N GLU A 398 6.32 14.78 16.73
CA GLU A 398 6.76 15.84 17.62
C GLU A 398 5.83 16.01 18.83
N VAL A 399 4.51 15.96 18.62
CA VAL A 399 3.55 16.04 19.75
C VAL A 399 3.72 14.84 20.68
N ILE A 400 4.03 13.65 20.16
CA ILE A 400 4.37 12.48 21.00
C ILE A 400 5.62 12.78 21.83
N VAL A 401 6.68 13.31 21.23
CA VAL A 401 7.92 13.68 21.95
C VAL A 401 7.66 14.74 23.01
N ALA A 402 6.88 15.76 22.68
CA ALA A 402 6.52 16.83 23.60
C ALA A 402 5.71 16.28 24.79
N SER A 403 4.72 15.42 24.54
CA SER A 403 3.90 14.81 25.60
C SER A 403 4.74 13.92 26.52
N ILE A 404 5.70 13.18 25.96
CA ILE A 404 6.66 12.41 26.75
C ILE A 404 7.56 13.33 27.58
N GLY A 405 8.11 14.38 26.97
CA GLY A 405 8.97 15.34 27.67
C GLY A 405 8.25 16.05 28.82
N LEU A 406 6.96 16.35 28.66
CA LEU A 406 6.10 16.89 29.71
C LEU A 406 5.85 15.85 30.83
N SER A 407 5.54 14.59 30.47
CA SER A 407 5.20 13.56 31.46
C SER A 407 6.37 13.16 32.36
N ILE A 408 7.61 13.19 31.84
CA ILE A 408 8.82 12.92 32.63
C ILE A 408 9.40 14.17 33.30
N GLY A 409 8.75 15.33 33.16
CA GLY A 409 9.15 16.57 33.81
C GLY A 409 10.38 17.24 33.20
N VAL A 410 10.71 16.96 31.94
CA VAL A 410 11.82 17.65 31.22
C VAL A 410 11.35 18.94 30.57
N LEU A 411 10.11 18.97 30.09
CA LEU A 411 9.50 20.14 29.48
C LEU A 411 8.52 20.78 30.46
N SER A 412 8.59 22.10 30.60
CA SER A 412 7.55 22.86 31.30
C SER A 412 6.25 22.85 30.48
N HIS A 413 5.11 23.10 31.14
CA HIS A 413 3.82 23.27 30.45
C HIS A 413 3.86 24.38 29.38
N ASN A 414 4.60 25.47 29.65
CA ASN A 414 4.79 26.56 28.70
C ASN A 414 5.54 26.07 27.46
N LEU A 415 6.71 25.43 27.64
CA LEU A 415 7.49 24.93 26.51
C LEU A 415 6.75 23.84 25.72
N PHE A 416 6.01 22.97 26.40
CA PHE A 416 5.10 22.00 25.75
C PHE A 416 4.08 22.71 24.86
N THR A 417 3.39 23.72 25.38
CA THR A 417 2.40 24.52 24.64
C THR A 417 3.03 25.20 23.42
N MET A 418 4.25 25.75 23.56
CA MET A 418 4.99 26.37 22.46
C MET A 418 5.31 25.36 21.36
N ILE A 419 5.76 24.15 21.71
CA ILE A 419 6.07 23.06 20.76
C ILE A 419 4.79 22.59 20.06
N VAL A 420 3.69 22.38 20.80
CA VAL A 420 2.39 21.99 20.21
C VAL A 420 1.89 23.06 19.24
N THR A 421 1.98 24.34 19.62
CA THR A 421 1.61 25.48 18.75
C THR A 421 2.45 25.50 17.48
N MET A 422 3.77 25.28 17.61
CA MET A 422 4.67 25.21 16.48
C MET A 422 4.37 24.03 15.56
N ALA A 423 4.10 22.86 16.12
CA ALA A 423 3.71 21.67 15.39
C ALA A 423 2.43 21.92 14.57
N VAL A 424 1.42 22.56 15.14
CA VAL A 424 0.18 22.92 14.42
C VAL A 424 0.48 23.89 13.27
N ILE A 425 1.20 24.99 13.53
CA ILE A 425 1.46 26.02 12.52
C ILE A 425 2.28 25.47 11.35
N THR A 426 3.39 24.78 11.63
CA THR A 426 4.28 24.24 10.60
C THR A 426 3.59 23.17 9.76
N THR A 427 2.79 22.31 10.39
CA THR A 427 2.01 21.30 9.68
C THR A 427 0.97 21.91 8.74
N LEU A 428 0.22 22.91 9.20
CA LEU A 428 -0.80 23.57 8.38
C LEU A 428 -0.17 24.39 7.23
N ALA A 429 1.05 24.89 7.42
CA ALA A 429 1.82 25.61 6.41
C ALA A 429 2.42 24.69 5.33
N MET A 430 2.63 23.41 5.61
CA MET A 430 3.31 22.49 4.68
C MET A 430 2.51 22.22 3.38
N PRO A 431 1.21 21.82 3.41
CA PRO A 431 0.46 21.59 2.17
C PRO A 431 0.43 22.78 1.19
N PRO A 432 0.14 24.03 1.60
CA PRO A 432 0.12 25.15 0.65
C PRO A 432 1.52 25.49 0.12
N THR A 433 2.56 25.43 0.96
CA THR A 433 3.94 25.74 0.53
C THR A 433 4.51 24.67 -0.40
N LEU A 434 4.27 23.40 -0.11
CA LEU A 434 4.66 22.30 -0.97
C LEU A 434 3.90 22.34 -2.31
N ARG A 435 2.59 22.59 -2.30
CA ARG A 435 1.80 22.73 -3.55
C ARG A 435 2.36 23.82 -4.46
N TRP A 436 2.73 24.95 -3.87
CA TRP A 436 3.36 26.07 -4.56
C TRP A 436 4.74 25.70 -5.14
N ALA A 437 5.56 24.95 -4.40
CA ALA A 437 6.87 24.50 -4.87
C ALA A 437 6.75 23.48 -6.02
N LEU A 438 5.87 22.48 -5.86
CA LEU A 438 5.65 21.42 -6.84
C LEU A 438 5.03 21.94 -8.14
N GLY A 439 4.18 22.96 -8.09
CA GLY A 439 3.58 23.57 -9.29
C GLY A 439 4.58 24.20 -10.27
N ARG A 440 5.83 24.42 -9.85
CA ARG A 440 6.90 25.00 -10.69
C ARG A 440 7.87 23.98 -11.29
N LEU A 441 7.65 22.70 -11.02
CA LEU A 441 8.54 21.63 -11.47
C LEU A 441 8.05 21.04 -12.81
N PRO A 442 8.83 21.14 -13.89
CA PRO A 442 8.54 20.42 -15.11
C PRO A 442 8.75 18.91 -14.88
N MET A 443 7.91 18.08 -15.48
CA MET A 443 8.09 16.63 -15.50
C MET A 443 9.18 16.29 -16.52
N GLY A 444 10.18 15.50 -16.13
CA GLY A 444 11.20 15.03 -17.08
C GLY A 444 10.60 14.08 -18.12
N GLU A 445 11.14 14.08 -19.34
CA GLU A 445 10.65 13.19 -20.43
C GLU A 445 10.72 11.70 -20.05
N ASN A 446 11.79 11.28 -19.36
CA ASN A 446 11.95 9.90 -18.90
C ASN A 446 10.94 9.55 -17.80
N GLU A 447 10.73 10.45 -16.84
CA GLU A 447 9.74 10.28 -15.77
C GLU A 447 8.33 10.20 -16.36
N LYS A 448 8.00 11.06 -17.34
CA LYS A 448 6.72 11.04 -18.04
C LYS A 448 6.47 9.71 -18.75
N LYS A 449 7.45 9.24 -19.54
CA LYS A 449 7.36 7.94 -20.22
C LYS A 449 7.17 6.79 -19.22
N ARG A 450 7.90 6.81 -18.09
CA ARG A 450 7.74 5.81 -17.02
C ARG A 450 6.34 5.84 -16.42
N LEU A 451 5.83 7.01 -16.05
CA LEU A 451 4.51 7.17 -15.43
C LEU A 451 3.37 6.77 -16.37
N GLU A 452 3.48 7.12 -17.65
CA GLU A 452 2.54 6.69 -18.69
C GLU A 452 2.55 5.17 -18.83
N ARG A 453 3.74 4.54 -18.87
CA ARG A 453 3.87 3.08 -18.92
C ARG A 453 3.24 2.41 -17.70
N GLU A 454 3.59 2.86 -16.49
CA GLU A 454 3.04 2.36 -15.23
C GLU A 454 1.50 2.55 -15.11
N GLU A 455 0.94 3.69 -15.53
CA GLU A 455 -0.52 3.91 -15.48
C GLU A 455 -1.25 2.93 -16.40
N ILE A 456 -0.63 2.60 -17.52
CA ILE A 456 -1.17 1.65 -18.45
C ILE A 456 -0.98 0.19 -17.93
N ASP A 457 0.13 -0.11 -17.25
CA ASP A 457 0.38 -1.41 -16.59
C ASP A 457 -0.61 -1.67 -15.44
N GLN A 458 -0.99 -0.64 -14.67
CA GLN A 458 -2.06 -0.76 -13.67
C GLN A 458 -3.41 -1.18 -14.28
N ARG A 459 -3.62 -0.95 -15.58
CA ARG A 459 -4.82 -1.39 -16.32
C ARG A 459 -4.61 -2.73 -17.06
N GLY A 460 -3.40 -3.29 -17.03
CA GLY A 460 -3.05 -4.55 -17.67
C GLY A 460 -3.51 -5.76 -16.87
N PHE A 461 -4.01 -6.79 -17.55
CA PHE A 461 -4.37 -8.06 -16.92
C PHE A 461 -3.14 -8.83 -16.43
N ILE A 462 -2.06 -8.89 -17.22
CA ILE A 462 -0.87 -9.69 -16.88
C ILE A 462 -0.07 -9.03 -15.76
N ALA A 463 0.08 -7.70 -15.81
CA ALA A 463 0.80 -6.92 -14.81
C ALA A 463 0.21 -7.11 -13.39
N ASN A 464 -1.13 -7.16 -13.28
CA ASN A 464 -1.87 -7.31 -12.03
C ASN A 464 -2.01 -8.76 -11.51
N LEU A 465 -1.38 -9.75 -12.16
CA LEU A 465 -1.37 -11.11 -11.63
C LEU A 465 -0.54 -11.18 -10.35
N GLU A 466 -1.15 -11.54 -9.22
CA GLU A 466 -0.45 -11.66 -7.93
C GLU A 466 0.16 -13.05 -7.75
N ARG A 467 -0.52 -14.10 -8.22
CA ARG A 467 -0.13 -15.51 -8.05
C ARG A 467 -0.69 -16.39 -9.15
N LEU A 468 0.10 -17.36 -9.65
CA LEU A 468 -0.32 -18.31 -10.68
C LEU A 468 -0.51 -19.71 -10.10
N LEU A 469 -1.62 -20.36 -10.48
CA LEU A 469 -1.84 -21.78 -10.30
C LEU A 469 -1.71 -22.46 -11.66
N VAL A 470 -0.86 -23.47 -11.76
CA VAL A 470 -0.52 -24.13 -13.02
C VAL A 470 -0.85 -25.61 -12.87
N VAL A 471 -1.69 -26.15 -13.76
CA VAL A 471 -2.06 -27.56 -13.80
C VAL A 471 -1.57 -28.14 -15.12
N THR A 472 -0.58 -29.03 -15.06
CA THR A 472 0.08 -29.57 -16.25
C THR A 472 0.32 -31.07 -16.15
N ASP A 473 0.34 -31.76 -17.28
CA ASP A 473 0.83 -33.14 -17.37
C ASP A 473 2.25 -33.21 -17.95
N GLU A 474 2.82 -34.42 -18.00
CA GLU A 474 4.12 -34.68 -18.64
C GLU A 474 4.04 -34.67 -20.17
N GLY A 475 2.88 -34.37 -20.76
CA GLY A 475 2.68 -34.35 -22.20
C GLY A 475 3.33 -33.14 -22.88
N VAL A 476 3.39 -33.16 -24.22
CA VAL A 476 3.89 -32.02 -25.00
C VAL A 476 3.11 -30.73 -24.76
N VAL A 477 1.81 -30.84 -24.46
CA VAL A 477 0.94 -29.70 -24.14
C VAL A 477 1.22 -29.18 -22.72
N GLY A 478 1.31 -30.07 -21.73
CA GLY A 478 1.64 -29.69 -20.36
C GLY A 478 3.00 -29.03 -20.22
N ARG A 479 4.05 -29.57 -20.88
CA ARG A 479 5.37 -28.92 -20.89
C ARG A 479 5.36 -27.54 -21.55
N PHE A 480 4.62 -27.36 -22.63
CA PHE A 480 4.49 -26.04 -23.28
C PHE A 480 3.69 -25.07 -22.42
N ALA A 481 2.65 -25.54 -21.73
CA ALA A 481 1.86 -24.75 -20.79
C ALA A 481 2.69 -24.31 -19.57
N ALA A 482 3.54 -25.20 -19.04
CA ALA A 482 4.50 -24.88 -18.00
C ALA A 482 5.51 -23.82 -18.48
N TYR A 483 6.03 -23.95 -19.71
CA TYR A 483 6.89 -22.92 -20.31
C TYR A 483 6.20 -21.55 -20.41
N LEU A 484 4.98 -21.50 -20.95
CA LEU A 484 4.21 -20.26 -21.03
C LEU A 484 3.92 -19.67 -19.65
N ALA A 485 3.63 -20.51 -18.65
CA ALA A 485 3.44 -20.07 -17.27
C ALA A 485 4.71 -19.42 -16.70
N GLY A 486 5.90 -19.93 -17.06
CA GLY A 486 7.18 -19.32 -16.70
C GLY A 486 7.37 -17.96 -17.37
N VAL A 487 7.06 -17.87 -18.67
CA VAL A 487 7.16 -16.64 -19.47
C VAL A 487 6.28 -15.51 -18.91
N VAL A 488 5.03 -15.81 -18.55
CA VAL A 488 4.08 -14.77 -18.06
C VAL A 488 4.06 -14.61 -16.54
N GLY A 489 4.50 -15.63 -15.82
CA GLY A 489 4.57 -15.69 -14.36
C GLY A 489 5.91 -15.27 -13.77
N ALA A 490 6.87 -14.82 -14.59
CA ALA A 490 8.19 -14.41 -14.11
C ALA A 490 8.08 -13.36 -12.99
N GLY A 491 8.78 -13.61 -11.88
CA GLY A 491 8.75 -12.73 -10.70
C GLY A 491 7.50 -12.87 -9.82
N ARG A 492 6.58 -13.80 -10.12
CA ARG A 492 5.36 -14.04 -9.33
C ARG A 492 5.41 -15.42 -8.65
N PRO A 493 4.89 -15.55 -7.41
CA PRO A 493 4.74 -16.85 -6.79
C PRO A 493 3.88 -17.76 -7.67
N THR A 494 4.44 -18.90 -8.07
CA THR A 494 3.78 -19.86 -8.95
C THR A 494 3.69 -21.21 -8.25
N THR A 495 2.49 -21.80 -8.26
CA THR A 495 2.23 -23.14 -7.71
C THR A 495 1.89 -24.06 -8.86
N VAL A 496 2.65 -25.15 -9.00
CA VAL A 496 2.44 -26.14 -10.06
C VAL A 496 1.86 -27.41 -9.45
N LEU A 497 0.75 -27.89 -10.00
CA LEU A 497 0.10 -29.16 -9.70
C LEU A 497 0.26 -30.09 -10.91
N HIS A 498 0.96 -31.20 -10.74
CA HIS A 498 1.18 -32.17 -11.83
C HIS A 498 0.04 -33.19 -11.92
N ALA A 499 -0.47 -33.39 -13.13
CA ALA A 499 -1.53 -34.35 -13.43
C ALA A 499 -0.93 -35.68 -13.88
N ARG A 500 -1.06 -36.73 -13.05
CA ARG A 500 -0.65 -38.10 -13.41
C ARG A 500 -1.62 -38.73 -14.42
N GLY A 501 -1.12 -39.64 -15.26
CA GLY A 501 -1.94 -40.49 -16.14
C GLY A 501 -2.48 -41.72 -15.40
N GLU A 502 -3.68 -42.18 -15.74
CA GLU A 502 -4.23 -43.45 -15.24
C GLU A 502 -3.39 -44.61 -15.79
N GLY A 503 -2.72 -45.38 -14.91
CA GLY A 503 -2.04 -46.64 -15.26
C GLY A 503 -0.50 -46.64 -15.32
N GLU A 504 0.19 -45.58 -14.87
CA GLU A 504 1.67 -45.59 -14.77
C GLU A 504 2.14 -45.91 -13.33
N GLU A 505 2.76 -47.08 -13.14
CA GLU A 505 3.42 -47.47 -11.89
C GLU A 505 4.64 -46.56 -11.59
N ALA A 506 4.90 -46.34 -10.30
CA ALA A 506 5.94 -45.44 -9.84
C ALA A 506 7.35 -46.03 -10.03
N GLU A 507 8.19 -45.39 -10.85
CA GLU A 507 9.63 -45.44 -10.59
C GLU A 507 9.95 -44.44 -9.46
N PRO A 508 10.59 -44.86 -8.35
CA PRO A 508 10.98 -43.95 -7.29
C PRO A 508 12.14 -43.07 -7.75
N GLY A 509 11.94 -41.75 -7.81
CA GLY A 509 13.03 -40.78 -7.95
C GLY A 509 13.09 -39.98 -9.26
N THR A 510 12.17 -40.17 -10.20
CA THR A 510 12.15 -39.36 -11.44
C THR A 510 11.38 -38.05 -11.21
N ASP A 511 12.12 -37.00 -10.88
CA ASP A 511 11.58 -35.64 -10.80
C ASP A 511 10.96 -35.21 -12.14
N ALA A 512 9.64 -34.97 -12.15
CA ALA A 512 9.00 -34.19 -13.21
C ALA A 512 9.75 -32.86 -13.37
N LYS A 513 10.40 -32.69 -14.53
CA LYS A 513 11.37 -31.63 -14.78
C LYS A 513 10.66 -30.27 -14.79
N LEU A 514 10.97 -29.41 -13.82
CA LEU A 514 10.62 -27.97 -13.85
C LEU A 514 11.35 -27.22 -14.96
N GLU A 515 12.26 -27.89 -15.68
CA GLU A 515 13.02 -27.34 -16.80
C GLU A 515 12.18 -26.43 -17.72
N PRO A 516 10.93 -26.75 -18.11
CA PRO A 516 10.16 -25.85 -18.97
C PRO A 516 9.73 -24.54 -18.29
N ILE A 517 9.24 -24.58 -17.03
CA ILE A 517 8.77 -23.37 -16.33
C ILE A 517 9.93 -22.49 -15.89
N GLU A 518 11.03 -23.12 -15.46
CA GLU A 518 12.27 -22.43 -15.11
C GLU A 518 12.89 -21.78 -16.33
N LYS A 519 12.95 -22.50 -17.46
CA LYS A 519 13.40 -21.94 -18.73
C LYS A 519 12.53 -20.77 -19.17
N GLY A 520 11.20 -20.88 -19.11
CA GLY A 520 10.32 -19.76 -19.45
C GLY A 520 10.53 -18.54 -18.56
N ALA A 521 10.76 -18.76 -17.26
CA ALA A 521 11.07 -17.69 -16.32
C ALA A 521 12.46 -17.09 -16.55
N GLU A 522 13.43 -17.88 -17.02
CA GLU A 522 14.77 -17.43 -17.38
C GLU A 522 14.75 -16.59 -18.67
N ASP A 523 14.12 -17.08 -19.73
CA ASP A 523 13.92 -16.35 -20.99
C ASP A 523 13.28 -14.98 -20.71
N SER A 524 12.28 -14.93 -19.82
CA SER A 524 11.61 -13.69 -19.42
C SER A 524 12.54 -12.72 -18.68
N ARG A 525 13.43 -13.22 -17.82
CA ARG A 525 14.45 -12.40 -17.13
C ARG A 525 15.49 -11.86 -18.11
N GLU A 526 15.91 -12.67 -19.08
CA GLU A 526 16.88 -12.26 -20.09
C GLU A 526 16.30 -11.16 -20.98
N ALA A 527 15.05 -11.32 -21.43
CA ALA A 527 14.32 -10.29 -22.15
C ALA A 527 14.22 -8.97 -21.34
N ALA A 528 13.91 -9.05 -20.04
CA ALA A 528 13.85 -7.87 -19.17
C ALA A 528 15.20 -7.15 -19.00
N ARG A 529 16.32 -7.91 -18.88
CA ARG A 529 17.68 -7.33 -18.75
C ARG A 529 18.09 -6.48 -19.96
N SER A 530 17.59 -6.79 -21.15
CA SER A 530 17.88 -6.03 -22.36
C SER A 530 17.15 -4.67 -22.44
N SER A 531 16.22 -4.38 -21.51
CA SER A 531 15.29 -3.25 -21.58
C SER A 531 15.51 -2.12 -20.56
N ASP A 532 16.74 -1.94 -20.03
CA ASP A 532 17.05 -0.96 -18.95
C ASP A 532 16.15 -1.13 -17.69
N GLU A 533 15.57 -2.31 -17.49
CA GLU A 533 14.75 -2.65 -16.33
C GLU A 533 15.60 -3.34 -15.24
N GLU A 534 15.94 -2.60 -14.20
CA GLU A 534 16.61 -3.14 -13.01
C GLU A 534 15.63 -3.93 -12.11
N LEU A 535 16.05 -5.17 -11.80
CA LEU A 535 15.66 -6.00 -10.64
C LEU A 535 14.25 -6.62 -10.58
N ALA A 536 14.05 -7.71 -11.33
CA ALA A 536 13.17 -8.81 -10.90
C ALA A 536 14.00 -9.88 -10.15
N ARG A 537 13.93 -9.92 -8.81
CA ARG A 537 14.45 -11.07 -8.05
C ARG A 537 13.60 -12.32 -8.35
N ALA A 538 14.22 -13.49 -8.33
CA ALA A 538 13.53 -14.77 -8.47
C ALA A 538 12.47 -14.92 -7.36
N ALA A 539 11.19 -14.88 -7.73
CA ALA A 539 10.11 -15.25 -6.81
C ALA A 539 10.11 -16.78 -6.60
N PRO A 540 9.71 -17.27 -5.42
CA PRO A 540 9.72 -18.70 -5.14
C PRO A 540 8.65 -19.44 -5.97
N VAL A 541 9.09 -20.45 -6.72
CA VAL A 541 8.20 -21.46 -7.32
C VAL A 541 7.97 -22.53 -6.28
N THR A 542 6.71 -22.72 -5.85
CA THR A 542 6.36 -23.70 -4.82
C THR A 542 5.84 -24.98 -5.47
N ARG A 543 6.51 -26.10 -5.20
CA ARG A 543 6.13 -27.45 -5.68
C ARG A 543 5.13 -28.10 -4.74
N ARG A 544 4.06 -28.69 -5.28
CA ARG A 544 3.24 -29.67 -4.55
C ARG A 544 2.94 -30.87 -5.43
N HIS A 545 3.36 -32.04 -4.94
CA HIS A 545 3.03 -33.33 -5.50
C HIS A 545 1.76 -33.84 -4.81
N GLU A 546 0.76 -34.23 -5.59
CA GLU A 546 -0.37 -35.01 -5.08
C GLU A 546 -0.54 -36.27 -5.92
N ALA A 547 -0.88 -37.38 -5.25
CA ALA A 547 -0.93 -38.71 -5.84
C ALA A 547 -2.05 -38.86 -6.88
N GLU A 548 -3.13 -38.07 -6.77
CA GLU A 548 -4.24 -38.00 -7.73
C GLU A 548 -4.70 -36.55 -7.91
N LEU A 549 -4.55 -36.01 -9.12
CA LEU A 549 -4.99 -34.65 -9.43
C LEU A 549 -6.53 -34.63 -9.59
N SER A 550 -7.22 -34.23 -8.53
CA SER A 550 -8.69 -34.12 -8.47
C SER A 550 -9.18 -32.67 -8.55
N ALA A 551 -10.46 -32.47 -8.91
CA ALA A 551 -11.10 -31.15 -8.83
C ALA A 551 -11.12 -30.59 -7.41
N GLU A 552 -11.23 -31.44 -6.39
CA GLU A 552 -11.22 -31.04 -4.98
C GLU A 552 -9.86 -30.49 -4.55
N THR A 553 -8.77 -31.11 -4.99
CA THR A 553 -7.40 -30.61 -4.79
C THR A 553 -7.25 -29.22 -5.39
N VAL A 554 -7.65 -29.06 -6.65
CA VAL A 554 -7.56 -27.78 -7.35
C VAL A 554 -8.43 -26.72 -6.67
N ALA A 555 -9.64 -27.08 -6.23
CA ALA A 555 -10.52 -26.19 -5.47
C ALA A 555 -9.90 -25.77 -4.12
N LYS A 556 -9.34 -26.72 -3.38
CA LYS A 556 -8.71 -26.47 -2.07
C LYS A 556 -7.51 -25.54 -2.20
N GLU A 557 -6.68 -25.74 -3.23
CA GLU A 557 -5.55 -24.86 -3.49
C GLU A 557 -6.04 -23.49 -3.98
N ALA A 558 -6.97 -23.44 -4.93
CA ALA A 558 -7.56 -22.21 -5.45
C ALA A 558 -8.10 -21.26 -4.38
N ARG A 559 -8.67 -21.79 -3.28
CA ARG A 559 -9.16 -21.01 -2.13
C ARG A 559 -8.09 -20.17 -1.43
N LYS A 560 -6.81 -20.42 -1.67
CA LYS A 560 -5.70 -19.63 -1.12
C LYS A 560 -5.43 -18.31 -1.89
N GLY A 561 -6.28 -17.98 -2.86
CA GLY A 561 -6.23 -16.71 -3.60
C GLY A 561 -5.21 -16.72 -4.73
N TYR A 562 -5.62 -17.24 -5.90
CA TYR A 562 -4.81 -17.22 -7.13
C TYR A 562 -5.43 -16.28 -8.18
N GLY A 563 -4.59 -15.54 -8.91
CA GLY A 563 -5.02 -14.55 -9.90
C GLY A 563 -5.30 -15.14 -11.29
N LEU A 564 -4.72 -16.31 -11.60
CA LEU A 564 -4.91 -17.04 -12.85
C LEU A 564 -4.71 -18.53 -12.62
N LEU A 565 -5.60 -19.36 -13.18
CA LEU A 565 -5.39 -20.80 -13.32
C LEU A 565 -5.03 -21.12 -14.78
N LEU A 566 -3.82 -21.63 -14.99
CA LEU A 566 -3.31 -22.07 -16.27
C LEU A 566 -3.36 -23.58 -16.36
N ILE A 567 -4.03 -24.13 -17.38
CA ILE A 567 -4.23 -25.57 -17.56
C ILE A 567 -3.64 -26.00 -18.90
N GLY A 568 -2.75 -26.99 -18.86
CA GLY A 568 -2.20 -27.66 -20.03
C GLY A 568 -2.22 -29.17 -19.85
N LEU A 569 -3.27 -29.83 -20.32
CA LEU A 569 -3.40 -31.28 -20.27
C LEU A 569 -3.50 -31.85 -21.69
N GLY A 570 -2.93 -33.03 -21.89
CA GLY A 570 -3.11 -33.85 -23.07
C GLY A 570 -4.57 -34.28 -23.23
N ARG A 571 -5.04 -34.41 -24.48
CA ARG A 571 -6.42 -34.80 -24.83
C ARG A 571 -7.51 -33.92 -24.17
N ALA A 572 -7.27 -32.61 -24.09
CA ALA A 572 -8.20 -31.64 -23.49
C ALA A 572 -9.46 -31.35 -24.34
N VAL A 573 -9.42 -31.60 -25.65
CA VAL A 573 -10.48 -31.24 -26.62
C VAL A 573 -11.08 -32.50 -27.24
N THR A 574 -12.40 -32.57 -27.32
CA THR A 574 -13.14 -33.69 -27.96
C THR A 574 -13.19 -33.53 -29.48
N SER A 575 -13.54 -34.59 -30.22
CA SER A 575 -13.69 -34.53 -31.69
C SER A 575 -14.76 -33.54 -32.16
N LYS A 576 -15.73 -33.22 -31.29
CA LYS A 576 -16.78 -32.22 -31.53
C LYS A 576 -16.37 -30.81 -31.10
N GLY A 577 -15.12 -30.57 -30.69
CA GLY A 577 -14.64 -29.25 -30.26
C GLY A 577 -15.12 -28.81 -28.87
N GLY A 578 -15.65 -29.74 -28.06
CA GLY A 578 -15.93 -29.53 -26.64
C GLY A 578 -14.73 -29.90 -25.76
N PHE A 579 -14.88 -29.83 -24.44
CA PHE A 579 -13.82 -30.12 -23.48
C PHE A 579 -13.97 -31.52 -22.86
N ALA A 580 -12.84 -32.17 -22.59
CA ALA A 580 -12.85 -33.45 -21.88
C ALA A 580 -13.35 -33.27 -20.43
N ARG A 581 -13.97 -34.32 -19.87
CA ARG A 581 -14.52 -34.32 -18.49
C ARG A 581 -13.53 -33.79 -17.46
N ARG A 582 -12.26 -34.22 -17.53
CA ARG A 582 -11.18 -33.78 -16.63
C ARG A 582 -10.96 -32.26 -16.67
N ILE A 583 -11.08 -31.62 -17.84
CA ILE A 583 -10.96 -30.17 -17.97
C ILE A 583 -12.20 -29.47 -17.37
N ASN A 584 -13.40 -29.99 -17.63
CA ASN A 584 -14.64 -29.47 -17.05
C ASN A 584 -14.59 -29.47 -15.51
N GLU A 585 -14.13 -30.56 -14.92
CA GLU A 585 -14.00 -30.70 -13.46
C GLU A 585 -12.97 -29.72 -12.87
N ILE A 586 -11.76 -29.66 -13.45
CA ILE A 586 -10.67 -28.79 -12.95
C ILE A 586 -11.00 -27.30 -13.11
N ALA A 587 -11.45 -26.86 -14.29
CA ALA A 587 -11.79 -25.46 -14.50
C ALA A 587 -13.16 -25.09 -13.89
N GLY A 588 -14.00 -26.07 -13.56
CA GLY A 588 -15.20 -25.90 -12.74
C GLY A 588 -14.90 -25.45 -11.31
N ALA A 589 -13.80 -25.96 -10.73
CA ALA A 589 -13.34 -25.69 -9.37
C ALA A 589 -12.73 -24.29 -9.16
N PHE A 590 -12.49 -23.52 -10.23
CA PHE A 590 -11.87 -22.20 -10.17
C PHE A 590 -12.83 -21.11 -10.63
N GLU A 591 -13.04 -20.11 -9.77
CA GLU A 591 -13.91 -18.96 -10.04
C GLU A 591 -13.19 -17.83 -10.76
N GLY A 592 -11.86 -17.76 -10.68
CA GLY A 592 -11.07 -16.72 -11.32
C GLY A 592 -10.86 -16.90 -12.83
N PRO A 593 -10.02 -16.05 -13.44
CA PRO A 593 -9.62 -16.13 -14.85
C PRO A 593 -8.94 -17.47 -15.21
N LEU A 594 -9.32 -18.09 -16.34
CA LEU A 594 -8.68 -19.31 -16.84
C LEU A 594 -7.78 -19.02 -18.06
N CYS A 595 -6.63 -19.68 -18.11
CA CYS A 595 -5.79 -19.81 -19.31
C CYS A 595 -5.74 -21.29 -19.71
N LEU A 596 -6.30 -21.65 -20.86
CA LEU A 596 -6.27 -23.02 -21.37
C LEU A 596 -5.30 -23.12 -22.53
N VAL A 597 -4.31 -24.00 -22.41
CA VAL A 597 -3.38 -24.32 -23.49
C VAL A 597 -3.85 -25.60 -24.16
N LEU A 598 -4.33 -25.47 -25.40
CA LEU A 598 -5.06 -26.51 -26.10
C LEU A 598 -4.39 -26.86 -27.41
N LYS A 599 -4.55 -28.14 -27.77
CA LYS A 599 -4.20 -28.64 -29.09
C LYS A 599 -5.48 -28.85 -29.90
N ALA A 600 -5.65 -28.09 -30.98
CA ALA A 600 -6.77 -28.24 -31.89
C ALA A 600 -6.78 -29.64 -32.53
N THR A 601 -7.96 -30.14 -32.92
CA THR A 601 -8.13 -31.54 -33.40
C THR A 601 -7.27 -31.85 -34.63
N GLY A 602 -7.00 -30.85 -35.47
CA GLY A 602 -6.16 -30.97 -36.66
C GLY A 602 -4.68 -30.63 -36.46
N ALA A 603 -4.21 -30.39 -35.23
CA ALA A 603 -2.83 -29.94 -34.99
C ALA A 603 -1.79 -31.07 -34.93
N GLY A 604 -0.59 -30.81 -35.48
CA GLY A 604 0.54 -31.74 -35.55
C GLY A 604 1.04 -32.24 -34.19
N ARG A 605 1.87 -33.30 -34.15
CA ARG A 605 2.30 -33.96 -32.89
C ARG A 605 3.13 -33.07 -31.94
N GLN A 606 3.73 -31.99 -32.42
CA GLN A 606 4.62 -31.11 -31.64
C GLN A 606 3.97 -29.74 -31.37
N MET A 607 4.33 -29.13 -30.24
CA MET A 607 4.00 -27.72 -29.94
C MET A 607 5.02 -26.80 -30.63
N PRO A 608 4.62 -25.58 -31.05
CA PRO A 608 5.50 -24.67 -31.78
C PRO A 608 6.67 -24.19 -30.91
N ARG A 609 7.82 -23.96 -31.55
CA ARG A 609 8.86 -23.10 -30.98
C ARG A 609 8.58 -21.67 -31.40
N LEU A 610 8.32 -20.81 -30.43
CA LEU A 610 8.04 -19.39 -30.67
C LEU A 610 9.38 -18.67 -30.82
N GLY A 611 9.52 -17.87 -31.88
CA GLY A 611 10.74 -17.18 -32.25
C GLY A 611 10.54 -16.31 -33.49
N PRO A 612 11.51 -15.46 -33.86
CA PRO A 612 11.41 -14.60 -35.06
C PRO A 612 11.14 -15.39 -36.35
N GLU A 613 11.75 -16.57 -36.45
CA GLU A 613 11.62 -17.52 -37.56
C GLU A 613 10.51 -18.58 -37.34
N GLY A 614 9.97 -18.70 -36.11
CA GLY A 614 9.09 -19.80 -35.66
C GLY A 614 7.60 -19.70 -36.04
N GLY A 615 7.24 -18.77 -36.92
CA GLY A 615 5.85 -18.51 -37.34
C GLY A 615 5.13 -17.44 -36.51
N LYS A 616 3.90 -17.07 -36.90
CA LYS A 616 3.18 -15.91 -36.33
C LYS A 616 2.20 -16.32 -35.23
N ILE A 617 2.08 -15.51 -34.18
CA ILE A 617 0.97 -15.60 -33.21
C ILE A 617 -0.22 -14.83 -33.78
N LEU A 618 -1.34 -15.52 -34.01
CA LEU A 618 -2.59 -14.92 -34.49
C LEU A 618 -3.49 -14.56 -33.31
N VAL A 619 -3.92 -13.30 -33.25
CA VAL A 619 -4.76 -12.78 -32.17
C VAL A 619 -6.04 -12.18 -32.75
N PRO A 620 -7.19 -12.85 -32.65
CA PRO A 620 -8.45 -12.26 -33.01
C PRO A 620 -8.93 -11.26 -31.94
N VAL A 621 -9.28 -10.06 -32.39
CA VAL A 621 -9.83 -8.99 -31.55
C VAL A 621 -11.17 -8.50 -32.10
N ASN A 622 -12.07 -8.12 -31.20
CA ASN A 622 -13.39 -7.59 -31.56
C ASN A 622 -13.77 -6.34 -30.75
N GLY A 623 -12.82 -5.77 -30.02
CA GLY A 623 -13.01 -4.59 -29.17
C GLY A 623 -13.61 -4.87 -27.79
N THR A 624 -13.79 -6.13 -27.41
CA THR A 624 -14.20 -6.49 -26.05
C THR A 624 -12.99 -6.51 -25.10
N ALA A 625 -13.23 -6.26 -23.80
CA ALA A 625 -12.19 -6.31 -22.78
C ALA A 625 -11.52 -7.70 -22.70
N ILE A 626 -12.27 -8.77 -22.97
CA ILE A 626 -11.72 -10.13 -22.93
C ILE A 626 -10.80 -10.40 -24.12
N ALA A 627 -11.16 -9.96 -25.33
CA ALA A 627 -10.30 -10.05 -26.50
C ALA A 627 -9.01 -9.24 -26.32
N ARG A 628 -9.09 -8.09 -25.62
CA ARG A 628 -7.92 -7.31 -25.22
C ARG A 628 -6.99 -8.08 -24.27
N ARG A 629 -7.52 -8.88 -23.33
CA ARG A 629 -6.70 -9.79 -22.50
C ARG A 629 -6.00 -10.87 -23.33
N GLY A 630 -6.68 -11.40 -24.34
CA GLY A 630 -6.06 -12.31 -25.31
C GLY A 630 -4.90 -11.67 -26.06
N ALA A 631 -5.05 -10.42 -26.50
CA ALA A 631 -3.97 -9.66 -27.12
C ALA A 631 -2.82 -9.39 -26.15
N GLU A 632 -3.12 -9.00 -24.92
CA GLU A 632 -2.11 -8.76 -23.89
C GLU A 632 -1.29 -10.03 -23.57
N MET A 633 -1.96 -11.18 -23.44
CA MET A 633 -1.29 -12.47 -23.27
C MET A 633 -0.38 -12.79 -24.47
N ALA A 634 -0.86 -12.58 -25.69
CA ALA A 634 -0.07 -12.84 -26.89
C ALA A 634 1.18 -11.96 -26.98
N LEU A 635 1.05 -10.69 -26.62
CA LEU A 635 2.14 -9.72 -26.63
C LEU A 635 3.14 -9.99 -25.51
N ALA A 636 2.69 -10.40 -24.31
CA ALA A 636 3.59 -10.84 -23.25
C ALA A 636 4.43 -12.05 -23.66
N ILE A 637 3.82 -13.03 -24.34
CA ILE A 637 4.54 -14.18 -24.89
C ILE A 637 5.53 -13.73 -25.98
N ALA A 638 5.10 -12.84 -26.88
CA ALA A 638 5.93 -12.36 -27.98
C ALA A 638 7.13 -11.50 -27.53
N ALA A 639 6.96 -10.68 -26.49
CA ALA A 639 8.02 -9.84 -25.93
C ALA A 639 9.21 -10.67 -25.42
N VAL A 640 8.92 -11.86 -24.88
CA VAL A 640 9.96 -12.78 -24.37
C VAL A 640 10.50 -13.67 -25.49
N THR A 641 9.63 -14.18 -26.35
CA THR A 641 10.03 -15.16 -27.38
C THR A 641 10.53 -14.54 -28.69
N GLY A 642 10.29 -13.26 -28.93
CA GLY A 642 10.55 -12.59 -30.22
C GLY A 642 9.60 -13.03 -31.35
N ALA A 643 8.50 -13.71 -31.04
CA ALA A 643 7.55 -14.17 -32.04
C ALA A 643 6.77 -13.01 -32.67
N ARG A 644 6.56 -13.07 -33.99
CA ARG A 644 5.76 -12.05 -34.71
C ARG A 644 4.28 -12.18 -34.38
N VAL A 645 3.62 -11.06 -34.08
CA VAL A 645 2.20 -11.04 -33.71
C VAL A 645 1.35 -10.45 -34.83
N LYS A 646 0.23 -11.10 -35.16
CA LYS A 646 -0.76 -10.63 -36.12
C LYS A 646 -2.11 -10.44 -35.45
N ILE A 647 -2.56 -9.20 -35.39
CA ILE A 647 -3.87 -8.82 -34.87
C ILE A 647 -4.91 -8.92 -35.99
N LEU A 648 -5.93 -9.74 -35.80
CA LEU A 648 -7.05 -9.89 -36.71
C LEU A 648 -8.30 -9.27 -36.10
N TYR A 649 -8.76 -8.14 -36.64
CA TYR A 649 -10.07 -7.62 -36.25
C TYR A 649 -11.18 -8.48 -36.89
N VAL A 650 -12.01 -9.08 -36.04
CA VAL A 650 -13.15 -9.91 -36.43
C VAL A 650 -14.45 -9.23 -36.02
N ALA A 651 -15.24 -8.81 -37.00
CA ALA A 651 -16.54 -8.17 -36.76
C ALA A 651 -17.56 -9.20 -36.22
N ARG A 652 -18.48 -8.76 -35.33
CA ARG A 652 -19.67 -9.54 -35.00
C ARG A 652 -20.61 -9.50 -36.20
N VAL A 653 -21.07 -10.66 -36.67
CA VAL A 653 -22.13 -10.72 -37.69
C VAL A 653 -23.45 -10.38 -36.99
N GLY A 654 -23.80 -9.09 -36.95
CA GLY A 654 -25.19 -8.66 -36.77
C GLY A 654 -25.88 -8.69 -38.13
N ARG A 655 -27.12 -9.20 -38.19
CA ARG A 655 -27.86 -9.33 -39.45
C ARG A 655 -28.22 -7.98 -40.11
N ASP A 656 -28.04 -6.85 -39.42
CA ASP A 656 -28.32 -5.50 -39.92
C ASP A 656 -27.31 -4.47 -39.36
N GLU A 657 -26.05 -4.46 -39.82
CA GLU A 657 -25.20 -3.26 -39.65
C GLU A 657 -25.23 -2.42 -40.94
N PRO A 658 -25.88 -1.24 -40.95
CA PRO A 658 -25.84 -0.33 -42.08
C PRO A 658 -24.40 0.11 -42.37
N ARG A 659 -24.11 0.39 -43.65
CA ARG A 659 -22.86 1.03 -44.09
C ARG A 659 -22.77 2.43 -43.49
N ASP A 660 -22.23 2.57 -42.29
CA ASP A 660 -22.11 3.88 -41.65
C ASP A 660 -20.72 4.17 -41.09
N THR A 661 -20.36 5.46 -41.10
CA THR A 661 -19.05 6.01 -40.70
C THR A 661 -18.63 5.62 -39.27
N VAL A 662 -19.61 5.35 -38.39
CA VAL A 662 -19.42 4.95 -37.00
C VAL A 662 -18.77 3.56 -36.87
N SER A 663 -19.10 2.62 -37.76
CA SER A 663 -18.49 1.28 -37.78
C SER A 663 -17.01 1.34 -38.15
N HIS A 664 -16.61 2.30 -39.01
CA HIS A 664 -15.20 2.53 -39.36
C HIS A 664 -14.40 3.10 -38.19
N ARG A 665 -14.91 4.15 -37.52
CA ARG A 665 -14.23 4.75 -36.36
C ARG A 665 -14.05 3.77 -35.21
N ARG A 666 -15.05 2.93 -34.92
CA ARG A 666 -14.96 1.91 -33.87
C ARG A 666 -13.91 0.85 -34.18
N ARG A 667 -13.81 0.41 -35.44
CA ARG A 667 -12.77 -0.53 -35.91
C ARG A 667 -11.38 0.05 -35.76
N GLU A 668 -11.20 1.29 -36.20
CA GLU A 668 -9.94 2.00 -36.11
C GLU A 668 -9.52 2.22 -34.66
N ALA A 669 -10.46 2.56 -33.78
CA ALA A 669 -10.20 2.70 -32.34
C ALA A 669 -9.71 1.40 -31.69
N VAL A 670 -10.30 0.24 -32.04
CA VAL A 670 -9.87 -1.06 -31.51
C VAL A 670 -8.47 -1.43 -31.98
N LEU A 671 -8.16 -1.22 -33.27
CA LEU A 671 -6.82 -1.47 -33.78
C LEU A 671 -5.80 -0.51 -33.17
N LYS A 672 -6.15 0.78 -33.02
CA LYS A 672 -5.29 1.77 -32.39
C LYS A 672 -5.00 1.43 -30.92
N ASP A 673 -6.00 0.98 -30.16
CA ASP A 673 -5.79 0.47 -28.79
C ASP A 673 -4.86 -0.77 -28.78
N THR A 674 -4.99 -1.65 -29.78
CA THR A 674 -4.14 -2.85 -29.86
C THR A 674 -2.71 -2.53 -30.29
N VAL A 675 -2.49 -1.54 -31.17
CA VAL A 675 -1.16 -1.03 -31.52
C VAL A 675 -0.50 -0.38 -30.30
N ALA A 676 -1.22 0.50 -29.59
CA ALA A 676 -0.72 1.09 -28.34
C ALA A 676 -0.47 0.03 -27.24
N LEU A 677 -1.18 -1.10 -27.28
CA LEU A 677 -0.88 -2.27 -26.43
C LEU A 677 0.39 -2.98 -26.88
N ALA A 678 0.64 -3.13 -28.18
CA ALA A 678 1.82 -3.79 -28.71
C ALA A 678 3.12 -2.99 -28.49
N ASP A 679 3.07 -1.67 -28.69
CA ASP A 679 4.18 -0.76 -28.45
C ASP A 679 4.70 -0.86 -27.00
N ARG A 680 3.80 -1.07 -26.02
CA ARG A 680 4.15 -1.27 -24.60
C ARG A 680 5.00 -2.52 -24.34
N TYR A 681 4.75 -3.58 -25.10
CA TYR A 681 5.49 -4.82 -25.01
C TYR A 681 6.76 -4.80 -25.88
N GLY A 682 7.02 -3.71 -26.61
CA GLY A 682 8.13 -3.64 -27.56
C GLY A 682 7.96 -4.60 -28.73
N VAL A 683 6.72 -4.99 -29.06
CA VAL A 683 6.42 -5.99 -30.08
C VAL A 683 5.83 -5.33 -31.30
N GLU A 684 6.48 -5.49 -32.45
CA GLU A 684 5.89 -5.08 -33.73
C GLU A 684 4.73 -6.01 -34.13
N ILE A 685 3.60 -5.41 -34.52
CA ILE A 685 2.40 -6.14 -34.92
C ILE A 685 2.00 -5.90 -36.38
N GLU A 686 1.51 -6.95 -37.02
CA GLU A 686 0.76 -6.83 -38.27
C GLU A 686 -0.75 -6.75 -37.97
N THR A 687 -1.47 -5.81 -38.58
CA THR A 687 -2.94 -5.74 -38.45
C THR A 687 -3.64 -6.25 -39.72
N ALA A 688 -4.77 -6.92 -39.53
CA ALA A 688 -5.64 -7.37 -40.62
C ALA A 688 -7.11 -7.21 -40.22
N ILE A 689 -7.96 -6.87 -41.20
CA ILE A 689 -9.40 -6.67 -40.99
C ILE A 689 -10.18 -7.66 -41.83
N ARG A 690 -11.19 -8.31 -41.23
CA ARG A 690 -12.17 -9.14 -41.94
C ARG A 690 -13.59 -8.84 -41.47
N SER A 691 -14.43 -8.38 -42.40
CA SER A 691 -15.80 -7.88 -42.12
C SER A 691 -16.92 -8.66 -42.81
N ARG A 692 -16.63 -9.76 -43.54
CA ARG A 692 -17.63 -10.45 -44.40
C ARG A 692 -17.69 -11.97 -44.23
N ALA A 693 -17.24 -12.52 -43.11
CA ALA A 693 -17.32 -13.95 -42.86
C ALA A 693 -17.61 -14.26 -41.41
N ALA A 694 -18.16 -15.46 -41.15
CA ALA A 694 -18.27 -15.98 -39.80
C ALA A 694 -16.89 -15.95 -39.12
N ALA A 695 -16.89 -15.56 -37.84
CA ALA A 695 -15.68 -15.29 -37.08
C ALA A 695 -14.69 -16.47 -37.10
N ALA A 696 -15.18 -17.68 -36.88
CA ALA A 696 -14.37 -18.90 -36.90
C ALA A 696 -13.70 -19.14 -38.27
N ASP A 697 -14.40 -18.87 -39.38
CA ASP A 697 -13.84 -19.07 -40.73
C ASP A 697 -12.80 -18.01 -41.08
N ALA A 698 -13.01 -16.77 -40.63
CA ALA A 698 -12.02 -15.71 -40.77
C ALA A 698 -10.73 -16.04 -40.02
N ILE A 699 -10.85 -16.55 -38.78
CA ILE A 699 -9.72 -16.97 -37.95
C ILE A 699 -9.01 -18.17 -38.59
N ALA A 700 -9.75 -19.24 -38.94
CA ALA A 700 -9.16 -20.45 -39.52
C ALA A 700 -8.42 -20.19 -40.84
N ARG A 701 -9.01 -19.40 -41.75
CA ARG A 701 -8.33 -19.01 -43.00
C ARG A 701 -7.07 -18.20 -42.76
N GLN A 702 -7.07 -17.32 -41.76
CA GLN A 702 -5.89 -16.52 -41.44
C GLN A 702 -4.82 -17.36 -40.74
N ALA A 703 -5.24 -18.33 -39.92
CA ALA A 703 -4.35 -19.28 -39.27
C ALA A 703 -3.62 -20.17 -40.29
N GLY A 704 -4.32 -20.61 -41.33
CA GLY A 704 -3.75 -21.38 -42.44
C GLY A 704 -2.67 -20.63 -43.26
N ARG A 705 -2.50 -19.32 -43.06
CA ARG A 705 -1.43 -18.51 -43.69
C ARG A 705 -0.15 -18.46 -42.86
N GLY A 706 0.15 -19.53 -42.12
CA GLY A 706 1.40 -19.69 -41.34
C GLY A 706 1.32 -19.17 -39.90
N ALA A 707 0.17 -19.28 -39.23
CA ALA A 707 0.10 -19.05 -37.78
C ALA A 707 0.61 -20.28 -37.01
N ALA A 708 1.59 -20.08 -36.14
CA ALA A 708 2.14 -21.11 -35.26
C ALA A 708 1.30 -21.31 -34.01
N LEU A 709 0.64 -20.26 -33.53
CA LEU A 709 -0.18 -20.25 -32.32
C LEU A 709 -1.36 -19.29 -32.51
N ILE A 710 -2.53 -19.63 -31.97
CA ILE A 710 -3.65 -18.69 -31.84
C ILE A 710 -3.82 -18.35 -30.36
N VAL A 711 -3.90 -17.07 -30.02
CA VAL A 711 -4.21 -16.63 -28.65
C VAL A 711 -5.50 -15.84 -28.68
N MET A 712 -6.54 -16.32 -27.99
CA MET A 712 -7.88 -15.71 -28.02
C MET A 712 -8.39 -15.38 -26.62
N GLY A 713 -8.94 -14.18 -26.48
CA GLY A 713 -9.79 -13.85 -25.35
C GLY A 713 -11.21 -14.38 -25.54
N VAL A 714 -11.71 -15.18 -24.60
CA VAL A 714 -13.01 -15.84 -24.67
C VAL A 714 -13.82 -15.68 -23.40
N ALA A 715 -15.11 -15.39 -23.54
CA ALA A 715 -16.01 -15.29 -22.38
C ALA A 715 -16.51 -16.68 -21.99
N ARG A 716 -16.38 -17.02 -20.70
CA ARG A 716 -16.97 -18.25 -20.14
C ARG A 716 -18.48 -18.10 -20.14
N ARG A 717 -19.19 -19.03 -20.80
CA ARG A 717 -20.65 -19.07 -20.82
C ARG A 717 -21.17 -19.87 -19.63
N PRO A 718 -22.33 -19.50 -19.06
CA PRO A 718 -22.97 -20.28 -18.00
C PRO A 718 -23.39 -21.66 -18.52
N GLY A 719 -23.25 -22.67 -17.67
CA GLY A 719 -23.51 -24.08 -18.00
C GLY A 719 -22.79 -25.03 -17.03
N GLU A 720 -23.21 -26.30 -17.06
CA GLU A 720 -22.57 -27.39 -16.30
C GLU A 720 -21.19 -27.76 -16.89
N GLU A 721 -21.04 -27.63 -18.21
CA GLU A 721 -19.77 -27.85 -18.92
C GLU A 721 -19.12 -26.52 -19.35
N LEU A 722 -17.80 -26.54 -19.57
CA LEU A 722 -17.11 -25.38 -20.14
C LEU A 722 -17.61 -25.11 -21.56
N PHE A 723 -18.12 -23.91 -21.76
CA PHE A 723 -18.48 -23.43 -23.09
C PHE A 723 -18.01 -21.99 -23.27
N PHE A 724 -17.38 -21.71 -24.41
CA PHE A 724 -16.82 -20.40 -24.76
C PHE A 724 -17.46 -19.79 -26.02
N GLY A 725 -18.58 -20.36 -26.47
CA GLY A 725 -19.31 -19.93 -27.66
C GLY A 725 -18.84 -20.59 -28.97
N GLU A 726 -19.72 -20.49 -29.98
CA GLU A 726 -19.58 -21.09 -31.31
C GLU A 726 -18.26 -20.74 -32.04
N THR A 727 -17.79 -19.49 -31.89
CA THR A 727 -16.53 -19.07 -32.52
C THR A 727 -15.37 -19.91 -32.00
N THR A 728 -15.31 -20.17 -30.70
CA THR A 728 -14.24 -20.93 -30.06
C THR A 728 -14.30 -22.39 -30.49
N THR A 729 -15.48 -23.00 -30.47
CA THR A 729 -15.71 -24.37 -30.95
C THR A 729 -15.28 -24.52 -32.41
N GLY A 730 -15.68 -23.58 -33.28
CA GLY A 730 -15.29 -23.58 -34.69
C GLY A 730 -13.77 -23.44 -34.89
N VAL A 731 -13.09 -22.62 -34.09
CA VAL A 731 -11.63 -22.48 -34.14
C VAL A 731 -10.94 -23.78 -33.73
N LEU A 732 -11.38 -24.43 -32.64
CA LEU A 732 -10.79 -25.68 -32.16
C LEU A 732 -10.98 -26.85 -33.12
N GLN A 733 -12.07 -26.86 -33.89
CA GLN A 733 -12.34 -27.89 -34.91
C GLN A 733 -11.56 -27.64 -36.21
N ARG A 734 -11.47 -26.38 -36.67
CA ARG A 734 -11.01 -26.04 -38.04
C ARG A 734 -9.55 -25.65 -38.12
N CYS A 735 -8.93 -25.20 -37.03
CA CYS A 735 -7.54 -24.76 -37.04
C CYS A 735 -6.57 -25.94 -36.84
N GLN A 736 -5.40 -25.85 -37.48
CA GLN A 736 -4.35 -26.87 -37.44
C GLN A 736 -3.16 -26.47 -36.55
N CYS A 737 -3.25 -25.35 -35.85
CA CYS A 737 -2.24 -24.91 -34.89
C CYS A 737 -2.80 -24.92 -33.46
N PRO A 738 -1.94 -24.98 -32.42
CA PRO A 738 -2.38 -24.89 -31.04
C PRO A 738 -3.08 -23.57 -30.72
N VAL A 739 -3.92 -23.60 -29.68
CA VAL A 739 -4.77 -22.48 -29.27
C VAL A 739 -4.61 -22.23 -27.78
N VAL A 740 -4.35 -20.99 -27.40
CA VAL A 740 -4.39 -20.50 -26.02
C VAL A 740 -5.66 -19.69 -25.83
N LEU A 741 -6.49 -20.09 -24.88
CA LEU A 741 -7.73 -19.40 -24.54
C LEU A 741 -7.57 -18.69 -23.20
N ILE A 742 -7.86 -17.39 -23.17
CA ILE A 742 -7.85 -16.55 -21.96
C ILE A 742 -9.28 -16.13 -21.65
N SER A 743 -9.74 -16.42 -20.45
CA SER A 743 -11.09 -16.07 -20.01
C SER A 743 -11.11 -15.11 -18.81
N ASN A 744 -12.30 -14.57 -18.54
CA ASN A 744 -12.60 -13.80 -17.34
C ASN A 744 -12.92 -14.74 -16.17
N ALA A 745 -13.02 -14.15 -14.98
CA ALA A 745 -13.63 -14.83 -13.84
C ALA A 745 -15.07 -15.26 -14.18
N ARG A 746 -15.52 -16.33 -13.53
CA ARG A 746 -16.91 -16.76 -13.55
C ARG A 746 -17.76 -15.61 -13.00
N LEU A 747 -18.82 -15.25 -13.70
CA LEU A 747 -19.78 -14.25 -13.20
C LEU A 747 -20.44 -14.81 -11.93
N SER A 748 -20.53 -13.99 -10.89
CA SER A 748 -21.31 -14.31 -9.69
C SER A 748 -22.80 -14.25 -10.03
N ARG A 749 -23.63 -15.09 -9.38
CA ARG A 749 -25.09 -15.13 -9.55
C ARG A 749 -25.79 -13.76 -9.44
N ASP A 750 -25.21 -12.80 -8.72
CA ASP A 750 -25.78 -11.45 -8.57
C ASP A 750 -25.53 -10.53 -9.79
N ASP A 751 -24.46 -10.77 -10.55
CA ASP A 751 -24.15 -10.03 -11.80
C ASP A 751 -24.83 -10.68 -13.02
N GLU A 752 -25.27 -11.94 -12.92
CA GLU A 752 -26.01 -12.67 -13.96
C GLU A 752 -27.31 -11.94 -14.36
N GLY A 753 -28.09 -11.45 -13.38
CA GLY A 753 -29.31 -10.68 -13.66
C GLY A 753 -29.04 -9.34 -14.35
N ARG A 754 -27.91 -8.69 -14.08
CA ARG A 754 -27.53 -7.41 -14.71
C ARG A 754 -27.00 -7.58 -16.13
N GLU A 755 -26.37 -8.71 -16.45
CA GLU A 755 -25.89 -8.98 -17.80
C GLU A 755 -26.98 -9.55 -18.71
N GLU A 756 -27.98 -10.28 -18.18
CA GLU A 756 -29.22 -10.63 -18.90
C GLU A 756 -30.02 -9.38 -19.30
N LEU A 757 -30.13 -8.39 -18.40
CA LEU A 757 -30.70 -7.07 -18.69
C LEU A 757 -29.92 -6.29 -19.76
N ARG A 758 -28.60 -6.48 -19.86
CA ARG A 758 -27.74 -5.79 -20.84
C ARG A 758 -27.61 -6.52 -22.19
N SER A 759 -27.80 -7.83 -22.22
CA SER A 759 -27.66 -8.67 -23.41
C SER A 759 -28.96 -8.86 -24.19
N GLY A 760 -30.09 -8.39 -23.64
CA GLY A 760 -31.39 -8.39 -24.32
C GLY A 760 -32.00 -9.79 -24.48
N THR A 761 -31.48 -10.78 -23.75
CA THR A 761 -31.97 -12.17 -23.77
C THR A 761 -32.92 -12.50 -22.63
N GLY A 762 -33.27 -11.53 -21.78
CA GLY A 762 -34.32 -11.71 -20.79
C GLY A 762 -35.68 -11.89 -21.47
N THR A 763 -36.20 -13.12 -21.49
CA THR A 763 -37.64 -13.34 -21.62
C THR A 763 -38.29 -12.78 -20.36
N GLY A 764 -39.24 -11.86 -20.54
CA GLY A 764 -39.95 -11.19 -19.43
C GLY A 764 -40.75 -12.14 -18.53
#